data_AF-B4EPA6-F1
#
_entry.id   AF-B4EPA6-F1
#
_cell.length_a   1.000
_cell.length_b   1.000
_cell.length_c   1.000
_cell.angle_alpha   90.00
_cell.angle_beta   90.00
_cell.angle_gamma   90.00
#
_symmetry.space_group_name_H-M   'P 1'
#
loop_
_entity.id
_entity.type
_entity.pdbx_description
1 polymer ?
#
loop_
_entity_poly.entity_id
_entity_poly.type
_entity_poly.pdbx_seq_one_letter_code
_entity_poly.pdbx_strand_id
1 'polypeptide(L)'
;MDDDKNDAAEIAPSGETRRTQTADMPFARAKATHSLPITADGLRELVAKFCGTTVGQRFFGPAWVGDDGVPCIIFIAYDPDAVKRVRRAGACAAVGWRWNTSPSTLFSLTVMTRAQNPRPHVRWMRSGTDAVVVALRQKGRFLMTVATPDGQHSGWMEADLYAGMSSTTPSVRAMDAQWKFPTPGIPRSNVQERFDPFCLDSVASRDERVEIPLWPDASSDVWAELSYQGPWADDLHAKDRARAAWGRQALRNRGRAAGFVQAILDRQALDGVRPVVDADGMWLEPGPLQQRAITLVKRAPLIGRWLAEMAGPEPSAQAAYEACFAVLNDPYSLFCLLDKLMPILLDAADDVLAEAAKGTFEAALLDTRITKSGSHRPWMANTSDYGLEMKAAAIDMEAPLGDIEELWRSGLEIIDLLDAGLRLTPHDFPVPLADICESLRNVALEGSYDEAEAAIERMLREAQEARQWSIPWGARVEVAFGPFVAARIFETNGEFSCHFLDSSERYHHVAIGITGDPPRAVSAHLIRPRNDDGEAVWNSDAELSLKLIAAAIVRDFLVVEERERLFNVRPMRRRIRGRDVRTVIYLPRVRYSAPHSDRLAVGELSAGRPKHSVAPHLRRAGTASAAQRFLAQRYGMHIPEGFTFVRPHERGHAGDEERIRIYRSRSASRMIFDEVSTAPAGSRPAWFDFEKDCLRLLTRRGLRVVHQSANRDGDGGVDLYAVGEDNQSWIAQCKCWAQHRTVGPEVVRELYGAIALADKGASSKSRGILITTSRFSADAIATAAEFGFELIDGELFPSLLSDGD
;
A
#
# COMPACT_ATOMS: atom_id res chain seq x y z
N MET A 1 -60.50 -22.54 43.21
CA MET A 1 -59.04 -22.39 43.02
C MET A 1 -58.85 -21.12 42.23
N ASP A 2 -58.80 -19.93 42.85
CA ASP A 2 -58.19 -19.52 44.15
C ASP A 2 -56.66 -19.60 44.05
N ASP A 3 -55.84 -18.59 44.36
CA ASP A 3 -56.02 -17.15 44.68
C ASP A 3 -54.81 -16.40 44.01
N ASP A 4 -54.78 -15.13 43.61
CA ASP A 4 -55.38 -13.84 44.04
C ASP A 4 -54.67 -13.09 45.20
N LYS A 5 -54.34 -11.81 44.94
CA LYS A 5 -53.53 -10.76 45.66
C LYS A 5 -52.32 -10.26 44.85
N ASN A 6 -52.20 -8.97 44.50
CA ASN A 6 -52.07 -7.73 45.32
C ASN A 6 -50.72 -7.66 46.06
N ASP A 7 -49.97 -6.55 46.15
CA ASP A 7 -50.12 -5.16 45.65
C ASP A 7 -48.72 -4.50 45.65
N ALA A 8 -48.35 -3.42 44.93
CA ALA A 8 -48.99 -2.54 43.94
C ALA A 8 -47.84 -2.00 43.00
N ALA A 9 -47.76 -0.83 42.35
CA ALA A 9 -48.56 0.41 42.30
C ALA A 9 -48.29 1.26 41.01
N GLU A 10 -49.10 2.31 40.84
CA GLU A 10 -48.99 3.53 40.01
C GLU A 10 -47.95 3.64 38.85
N ILE A 11 -48.48 3.66 37.61
CA ILE A 11 -47.97 4.52 36.54
C ILE A 11 -49.10 5.48 36.12
N ALA A 12 -48.86 6.79 36.22
CA ALA A 12 -49.83 7.83 35.91
C ALA A 12 -50.13 7.96 34.40
N PRO A 13 -51.33 8.44 33.99
CA PRO A 13 -51.74 8.53 32.59
C PRO A 13 -51.02 9.66 31.83
N SER A 14 -49.84 9.36 31.29
CA SER A 14 -48.94 10.31 30.63
C SER A 14 -49.25 10.55 29.14
N GLY A 15 -50.26 11.38 28.89
CA GLY A 15 -50.24 12.29 27.74
C GLY A 15 -50.71 11.74 26.39
N GLU A 16 -51.44 12.62 25.69
CA GLU A 16 -51.93 12.50 24.33
C GLU A 16 -50.90 11.85 23.36
N THR A 17 -51.35 10.86 22.57
CA THR A 17 -50.58 10.37 21.42
C THR A 17 -50.48 11.46 20.36
N ARG A 18 -49.49 12.34 20.49
CA ARG A 18 -49.13 13.34 19.48
C ARG A 18 -48.86 12.63 18.16
N ARG A 19 -49.83 12.69 17.26
CA ARG A 19 -49.64 12.61 15.81
C ARG A 19 -48.85 13.84 15.37
N THR A 20 -47.57 13.90 15.72
CA THR A 20 -46.65 14.93 15.22
C THR A 20 -46.65 14.85 13.71
N GLN A 21 -46.99 15.98 13.09
CA GLN A 21 -46.96 16.17 11.64
C GLN A 21 -45.55 15.87 11.11
N THR A 22 -45.45 15.51 9.84
CA THR A 22 -44.16 15.46 9.13
C THR A 22 -43.46 16.81 9.29
N ALA A 23 -42.40 16.84 10.11
CA ALA A 23 -41.79 18.08 10.58
C ALA A 23 -41.11 18.87 9.45
N ASP A 24 -40.89 20.17 9.70
CA ASP A 24 -40.33 21.13 8.73
C ASP A 24 -39.05 20.58 8.07
N MET A 25 -39.14 20.26 6.77
CA MET A 25 -38.06 19.67 5.97
C MET A 25 -37.98 20.40 4.62
N PRO A 26 -36.77 20.80 4.14
CA PRO A 26 -36.61 21.47 2.85
C PRO A 26 -37.23 20.65 1.70
N PHE A 27 -38.28 21.19 1.08
CA PHE A 27 -38.99 20.50 0.00
C PHE A 27 -39.16 21.42 -1.21
N ALA A 28 -38.48 21.11 -2.31
CA ALA A 28 -38.60 21.84 -3.56
C ALA A 28 -39.69 21.25 -4.47
N ARG A 29 -40.50 22.08 -5.14
CA ARG A 29 -41.38 21.65 -6.22
C ARG A 29 -40.93 22.27 -7.55
N ALA A 30 -40.57 21.43 -8.51
CA ALA A 30 -40.04 21.84 -9.80
C ALA A 30 -41.07 21.69 -10.93
N LYS A 31 -41.14 22.65 -11.86
CA LYS A 31 -41.98 22.64 -13.07
C LYS A 31 -41.17 23.05 -14.29
N ALA A 32 -41.48 22.51 -15.47
CA ALA A 32 -40.85 22.89 -16.73
C ALA A 32 -40.91 24.40 -16.98
N THR A 33 -39.81 24.97 -17.48
CA THR A 33 -39.68 26.39 -17.83
C THR A 33 -39.07 26.58 -19.22
N HIS A 34 -39.22 27.77 -19.79
CA HIS A 34 -38.58 28.17 -21.05
C HIS A 34 -37.19 28.79 -20.84
N SER A 35 -36.78 29.05 -19.60
CA SER A 35 -35.43 29.55 -19.27
C SER A 35 -34.36 28.54 -19.70
N LEU A 36 -33.33 29.02 -20.40
CA LEU A 36 -32.17 28.22 -20.84
C LEU A 36 -30.87 28.85 -20.30
N PRO A 37 -30.44 28.51 -19.06
CA PRO A 37 -29.23 29.06 -18.44
C PRO A 37 -27.92 28.79 -19.21
N ILE A 38 -27.90 27.72 -20.01
CA ILE A 38 -26.80 27.33 -20.89
C ILE A 38 -27.35 26.69 -22.17
N THR A 39 -26.54 26.68 -23.22
CA THR A 39 -26.87 25.98 -24.48
C THR A 39 -26.92 24.47 -24.28
N ALA A 40 -27.61 23.76 -25.17
CA ALA A 40 -27.64 22.29 -25.17
C ALA A 40 -26.23 21.68 -25.35
N ASP A 41 -25.34 22.37 -26.06
CA ASP A 41 -23.96 21.92 -26.28
C ASP A 41 -23.08 22.12 -25.05
N GLY A 42 -23.19 23.27 -24.38
CA GLY A 42 -22.52 23.50 -23.09
C GLY A 42 -23.03 22.54 -22.00
N LEU A 43 -24.32 22.21 -22.01
CA LEU A 43 -24.87 21.16 -21.14
C LEU A 43 -24.24 19.80 -21.44
N ARG A 44 -24.12 19.41 -22.72
CA ARG A 44 -23.46 18.16 -23.13
C ARG A 44 -22.00 18.11 -22.69
N GLU A 45 -21.24 19.17 -22.88
CA GLU A 45 -19.83 19.25 -22.46
C GLU A 45 -19.67 19.15 -20.93
N LEU A 46 -20.55 19.80 -20.16
CA LEU A 46 -20.53 19.74 -18.70
C LEU A 46 -20.84 18.32 -18.17
N VAL A 47 -21.82 17.61 -18.74
CA VAL A 47 -22.20 16.27 -18.25
C VAL A 47 -21.30 15.16 -18.78
N ALA A 48 -20.65 15.34 -19.93
CA ALA A 48 -19.70 14.36 -20.48
C ALA A 48 -18.52 14.06 -19.53
N LYS A 49 -18.18 14.99 -18.64
CA LYS A 49 -17.18 14.81 -17.56
C LYS A 49 -17.56 13.71 -16.55
N PHE A 50 -18.82 13.27 -16.55
CA PHE A 50 -19.34 12.19 -15.72
C PHE A 50 -19.48 10.85 -16.48
N CYS A 51 -19.02 10.76 -17.73
CA CYS A 51 -18.98 9.50 -18.48
C CYS A 51 -18.05 8.49 -17.78
N GLY A 52 -18.55 7.27 -17.54
CA GLY A 52 -17.80 6.22 -16.83
C GLY A 52 -17.67 6.43 -15.31
N THR A 53 -18.18 7.53 -14.75
CA THR A 53 -18.14 7.78 -13.29
C THR A 53 -19.15 6.91 -12.53
N THR A 54 -18.83 6.64 -11.26
CA THR A 54 -19.66 5.88 -10.32
C THR A 54 -20.94 6.63 -9.92
N VAL A 55 -21.76 6.00 -9.05
CA VAL A 55 -22.98 6.62 -8.55
C VAL A 55 -22.66 7.76 -7.58
N GLY A 56 -21.76 7.54 -6.60
CA GLY A 56 -21.33 8.59 -5.67
C GLY A 56 -20.74 9.80 -6.37
N GLN A 57 -19.90 9.59 -7.39
CA GLN A 57 -19.34 10.67 -8.22
C GLN A 57 -20.40 11.51 -8.94
N ARG A 58 -21.57 10.95 -9.29
CA ARG A 58 -22.66 11.68 -9.97
C ARG A 58 -23.42 12.63 -9.03
N PHE A 59 -23.34 12.43 -7.72
CA PHE A 59 -23.90 13.36 -6.73
C PHE A 59 -23.18 14.73 -6.75
N PHE A 60 -21.97 14.82 -7.29
CA PHE A 60 -21.20 16.06 -7.45
C PHE A 60 -21.60 16.86 -8.70
N GLY A 61 -22.80 16.63 -9.26
CA GLY A 61 -23.27 17.24 -10.51
C GLY A 61 -23.05 18.76 -10.62
N PRO A 62 -22.83 19.33 -11.83
CA PRO A 62 -22.46 20.73 -11.99
C PRO A 62 -23.50 21.70 -11.44
N ALA A 63 -23.06 22.80 -10.85
CA ALA A 63 -23.92 23.88 -10.40
C ALA A 63 -23.15 25.21 -10.34
N TRP A 64 -23.89 26.32 -10.42
CA TRP A 64 -23.36 27.68 -10.32
C TRP A 64 -24.47 28.64 -9.85
N VAL A 65 -24.11 29.90 -9.61
CA VAL A 65 -25.06 31.00 -9.37
C VAL A 65 -25.13 31.85 -10.64
N GLY A 66 -26.33 32.12 -11.15
CA GLY A 66 -26.53 32.98 -12.33
C GLY A 66 -26.43 34.48 -12.00
N ASP A 67 -26.42 35.33 -13.02
CA ASP A 67 -26.24 36.78 -12.89
C ASP A 67 -27.37 37.48 -12.11
N ASP A 68 -28.58 36.90 -12.09
CA ASP A 68 -29.71 37.33 -11.25
C ASP A 68 -29.61 36.82 -9.79
N GLY A 69 -28.53 36.13 -9.47
CA GLY A 69 -28.26 35.46 -8.21
C GLY A 69 -29.04 34.16 -7.99
N VAL A 70 -29.75 33.61 -8.98
CA VAL A 70 -30.49 32.35 -8.84
C VAL A 70 -29.55 31.15 -9.07
N PRO A 71 -29.54 30.14 -8.18
CA PRO A 71 -28.78 28.92 -8.39
C PRO A 71 -29.25 28.14 -9.61
N CYS A 72 -28.32 27.57 -10.37
CA CYS A 72 -28.56 26.61 -11.43
C CYS A 72 -27.92 25.26 -11.06
N ILE A 73 -28.70 24.18 -11.04
CA ILE A 73 -28.29 22.87 -10.53
C ILE A 73 -28.55 21.75 -11.56
N ILE A 74 -27.49 21.02 -11.95
CA ILE A 74 -27.57 19.88 -12.86
C ILE A 74 -27.44 18.58 -12.05
N PHE A 75 -28.52 17.82 -11.99
CA PHE A 75 -28.57 16.50 -11.36
C PHE A 75 -28.14 15.44 -12.37
N ILE A 76 -27.06 14.69 -12.08
CA ILE A 76 -26.57 13.64 -12.97
C ILE A 76 -27.28 12.32 -12.66
N ALA A 77 -28.00 11.78 -13.65
CA ALA A 77 -28.69 10.50 -13.54
C ALA A 77 -27.75 9.32 -13.82
N TYR A 78 -28.06 8.18 -13.20
CA TYR A 78 -27.41 6.91 -13.55
C TYR A 78 -27.96 6.34 -14.86
N ASP A 79 -29.28 6.32 -14.98
CA ASP A 79 -30.07 5.66 -16.03
C ASP A 79 -30.91 6.68 -16.84
N PRO A 80 -30.95 6.61 -18.19
CA PRO A 80 -31.79 7.46 -19.03
C PRO A 80 -33.28 7.41 -18.73
N ASP A 81 -33.84 6.33 -18.18
CA ASP A 81 -35.27 6.29 -17.82
C ASP A 81 -35.60 7.25 -16.68
N ALA A 82 -34.65 7.63 -15.81
CA ALA A 82 -34.86 8.69 -14.82
C ALA A 82 -35.11 10.05 -15.51
N VAL A 83 -34.31 10.36 -16.55
CA VAL A 83 -34.50 11.54 -17.40
C VAL A 83 -35.84 11.47 -18.13
N LYS A 84 -36.20 10.32 -18.70
CA LYS A 84 -37.49 10.13 -19.40
C LYS A 84 -38.69 10.26 -18.45
N ARG A 85 -38.61 9.76 -17.22
CA ARG A 85 -39.64 9.89 -16.18
C ARG A 85 -39.91 11.36 -15.85
N VAL A 86 -38.86 12.14 -15.58
CA VAL A 86 -38.97 13.58 -15.28
C VAL A 86 -39.50 14.36 -16.51
N ARG A 87 -38.92 14.13 -17.70
CA ARG A 87 -39.33 14.79 -18.95
C ARG A 87 -40.81 14.55 -19.27
N ARG A 88 -41.31 13.31 -19.11
CA ARG A 88 -42.73 12.95 -19.34
C ARG A 88 -43.69 13.56 -18.31
N ALA A 89 -43.23 13.79 -17.08
CA ALA A 89 -44.06 14.35 -16.02
C ALA A 89 -44.21 15.88 -16.10
N GLY A 90 -43.27 16.57 -16.76
CA GLY A 90 -43.22 18.05 -16.82
C GLY A 90 -42.97 18.75 -15.48
N ALA A 91 -42.82 17.98 -14.40
CA ALA A 91 -42.63 18.43 -13.03
C ALA A 91 -42.01 17.31 -12.18
N CYS A 92 -41.24 17.69 -11.16
CA CYS A 92 -40.73 16.78 -10.13
C CYS A 92 -40.68 17.49 -8.78
N ALA A 93 -40.15 16.83 -7.75
CA ALA A 93 -39.80 17.46 -6.49
C ALA A 93 -38.34 17.17 -6.15
N ALA A 94 -37.79 17.89 -5.18
CA ALA A 94 -36.53 17.50 -4.54
C ALA A 94 -36.65 17.66 -3.02
N VAL A 95 -36.23 16.63 -2.28
CA VAL A 95 -36.09 16.70 -0.81
C VAL A 95 -34.67 17.12 -0.49
N GLY A 96 -34.51 18.11 0.39
CA GLY A 96 -33.20 18.62 0.81
C GLY A 96 -32.92 18.42 2.29
N TRP A 97 -31.66 18.17 2.64
CA TRP A 97 -31.22 18.05 4.02
C TRP A 97 -29.72 18.31 4.21
N ARG A 98 -29.33 18.66 5.44
CA ARG A 98 -27.95 18.81 5.92
C ARG A 98 -27.71 17.89 7.11
N TRP A 99 -26.48 17.38 7.28
CA TRP A 99 -26.21 16.33 8.27
C TRP A 99 -25.92 16.84 9.68
N ASN A 100 -25.23 17.96 9.85
CA ASN A 100 -24.97 18.57 11.14
C ASN A 100 -24.68 20.07 10.97
N THR A 101 -24.38 20.78 12.06
CA THR A 101 -24.23 22.24 12.06
C THR A 101 -22.88 22.77 11.57
N SER A 102 -21.82 21.95 11.50
CA SER A 102 -20.46 22.36 11.12
C SER A 102 -20.37 23.01 9.73
N PRO A 103 -19.60 24.10 9.52
CA PRO A 103 -19.51 24.81 8.24
C PRO A 103 -19.22 23.93 7.02
N SER A 104 -18.34 22.93 7.15
CA SER A 104 -17.98 21.99 6.08
C SER A 104 -19.10 21.01 5.70
N THR A 105 -20.10 20.83 6.56
CA THR A 105 -21.11 19.78 6.40
C THR A 105 -22.03 20.01 5.21
N LEU A 106 -22.23 18.93 4.45
CA LEU A 106 -22.93 18.95 3.17
C LEU A 106 -24.41 19.29 3.32
N PHE A 107 -24.89 20.16 2.43
CA PHE A 107 -26.28 20.15 2.02
C PHE A 107 -26.45 19.25 0.79
N SER A 108 -27.57 18.54 0.73
CA SER A 108 -27.90 17.62 -0.36
C SER A 108 -29.35 17.80 -0.83
N LEU A 109 -29.60 17.47 -2.10
CA LEU A 109 -30.91 17.42 -2.73
C LEU A 109 -31.09 16.04 -3.39
N THR A 110 -32.23 15.39 -3.17
CA THR A 110 -32.62 14.14 -3.87
C THR A 110 -33.89 14.35 -4.67
N VAL A 111 -33.85 14.05 -5.96
CA VAL A 111 -35.01 14.14 -6.85
C VAL A 111 -36.05 13.10 -6.47
N MET A 112 -37.32 13.49 -6.50
CA MET A 112 -38.48 12.61 -6.36
C MET A 112 -39.42 12.80 -7.56
N THR A 113 -40.00 11.70 -8.02
CA THR A 113 -41.05 11.70 -9.07
C THR A 113 -42.37 11.19 -8.50
N ARG A 114 -43.47 11.26 -9.27
CA ARG A 114 -44.79 10.74 -8.85
C ARG A 114 -44.91 9.21 -8.86
N ALA A 115 -43.90 8.50 -9.38
CA ALA A 115 -43.81 7.03 -9.32
C ALA A 115 -42.95 6.59 -8.11
N GLN A 116 -42.72 5.29 -7.96
CA GLN A 116 -41.64 4.81 -7.08
C GLN A 116 -40.32 5.50 -7.46
N ASN A 117 -39.56 5.94 -6.45
CA ASN A 117 -38.30 6.64 -6.68
C ASN A 117 -37.23 5.63 -7.12
N PRO A 118 -36.71 5.68 -8.36
CA PRO A 118 -35.76 4.67 -8.85
C PRO A 118 -34.46 4.68 -8.04
N ARG A 119 -33.87 3.49 -7.92
CA ARG A 119 -32.48 3.29 -7.48
C ARG A 119 -31.57 2.97 -8.69
N PRO A 120 -30.30 3.39 -8.67
CA PRO A 120 -29.71 4.30 -7.68
C PRO A 120 -30.31 5.70 -7.76
N HIS A 121 -30.37 6.39 -6.62
CA HIS A 121 -31.11 7.65 -6.51
C HIS A 121 -30.43 8.82 -7.24
N VAL A 122 -31.23 9.69 -7.87
CA VAL A 122 -30.73 10.92 -8.52
C VAL A 122 -30.57 12.02 -7.48
N ARG A 123 -29.33 12.44 -7.20
CA ARG A 123 -28.99 13.40 -6.14
C ARG A 123 -28.00 14.47 -6.59
N TRP A 124 -27.90 15.52 -5.78
CA TRP A 124 -26.89 16.58 -5.88
C TRP A 124 -26.42 16.97 -4.47
N MET A 125 -25.12 17.26 -4.29
CA MET A 125 -24.50 17.55 -2.99
C MET A 125 -23.43 18.65 -3.10
N ARG A 126 -23.32 19.51 -2.08
CA ARG A 126 -22.25 20.51 -1.89
C ARG A 126 -22.07 20.86 -0.40
N SER A 127 -20.92 21.47 -0.05
CA SER A 127 -20.69 22.04 1.28
C SER A 127 -21.79 23.03 1.68
N GLY A 128 -22.09 23.13 2.99
CA GLY A 128 -22.98 24.15 3.54
C GLY A 128 -22.47 25.60 3.37
N THR A 129 -21.19 25.79 3.03
CA THR A 129 -20.57 27.08 2.69
C THR A 129 -20.46 27.36 1.18
N ASP A 130 -20.87 26.43 0.31
CA ASP A 130 -20.83 26.60 -1.15
C ASP A 130 -21.74 27.76 -1.58
N ALA A 131 -21.25 28.63 -2.47
CA ALA A 131 -21.99 29.81 -2.95
C ALA A 131 -23.36 29.46 -3.57
N VAL A 132 -23.50 28.30 -4.20
CA VAL A 132 -24.78 27.77 -4.73
C VAL A 132 -25.74 27.45 -3.59
N VAL A 133 -25.26 26.88 -2.49
CA VAL A 133 -26.07 26.54 -1.30
C VAL A 133 -26.46 27.80 -0.53
N VAL A 134 -25.54 28.76 -0.39
CA VAL A 134 -25.82 30.08 0.19
C VAL A 134 -26.87 30.82 -0.63
N ALA A 135 -26.72 30.90 -1.96
CA ALA A 135 -27.69 31.54 -2.85
C ALA A 135 -29.05 30.82 -2.82
N LEU A 136 -29.08 29.48 -2.79
CA LEU A 136 -30.31 28.68 -2.67
C LEU A 136 -31.06 29.00 -1.36
N ARG A 137 -30.34 29.09 -0.25
CA ARG A 137 -30.89 29.44 1.06
C ARG A 137 -31.39 30.90 1.11
N GLN A 138 -30.72 31.83 0.44
CA GLN A 138 -31.13 33.24 0.37
C GLN A 138 -32.33 33.48 -0.57
N LYS A 139 -32.34 32.85 -1.75
CA LYS A 139 -33.33 33.11 -2.82
C LYS A 139 -34.61 32.32 -2.67
N GLY A 140 -34.58 31.17 -2.01
CA GLY A 140 -35.73 30.27 -1.86
C GLY A 140 -36.20 29.56 -3.14
N ARG A 141 -35.53 29.79 -4.28
CA ARG A 141 -35.81 29.16 -5.58
C ARG A 141 -34.52 28.86 -6.34
N PHE A 142 -34.58 27.94 -7.29
CA PHE A 142 -33.47 27.59 -8.18
C PHE A 142 -33.95 27.06 -9.53
N LEU A 143 -33.08 27.09 -10.54
CA LEU A 143 -33.27 26.41 -11.81
C LEU A 143 -32.58 25.04 -11.79
N MET A 144 -33.21 24.02 -12.37
CA MET A 144 -32.64 22.67 -12.42
C MET A 144 -32.93 21.90 -13.70
N THR A 145 -32.06 20.93 -14.00
CA THR A 145 -32.31 19.89 -15.01
C THR A 145 -31.74 18.55 -14.52
N VAL A 146 -32.33 17.44 -14.98
CA VAL A 146 -31.85 16.07 -14.73
C VAL A 146 -31.28 15.54 -16.04
N ALA A 147 -30.00 15.14 -16.06
CA ALA A 147 -29.31 14.74 -17.27
C ALA A 147 -28.44 13.49 -17.08
N THR A 148 -28.32 12.64 -18.10
CA THR A 148 -27.32 11.56 -18.15
C THR A 148 -26.02 12.04 -18.80
N PRO A 149 -24.86 11.40 -18.52
CA PRO A 149 -23.57 11.82 -19.07
C PRO A 149 -23.45 11.81 -20.60
N ASP A 150 -24.32 11.07 -21.30
CA ASP A 150 -24.42 11.05 -22.76
C ASP A 150 -25.14 12.30 -23.36
N GLY A 151 -25.66 13.19 -22.50
CA GLY A 151 -26.31 14.42 -22.91
C GLY A 151 -27.83 14.39 -22.96
N GLN A 152 -28.50 13.26 -22.68
CA GLN A 152 -29.97 13.27 -22.58
C GLN A 152 -30.40 14.02 -21.31
N HIS A 153 -31.26 15.04 -21.44
CA HIS A 153 -31.69 15.86 -20.29
C HIS A 153 -33.23 16.02 -20.21
N SER A 154 -33.75 16.42 -19.05
CA SER A 154 -35.19 16.50 -18.77
C SER A 154 -35.89 17.70 -19.42
N GLY A 155 -35.13 18.63 -20.01
CA GLY A 155 -35.53 20.03 -20.10
C GLY A 155 -35.22 20.77 -18.80
N TRP A 156 -35.19 22.10 -18.84
CA TRP A 156 -35.01 22.94 -17.66
C TRP A 156 -36.31 23.13 -16.90
N MET A 157 -36.20 23.26 -15.58
CA MET A 157 -37.31 23.46 -14.65
C MET A 157 -36.95 24.57 -13.66
N GLU A 158 -37.95 25.33 -13.22
CA GLU A 158 -37.85 26.23 -12.07
C GLU A 158 -38.43 25.55 -10.83
N ALA A 159 -37.79 25.72 -9.68
CA ALA A 159 -38.10 25.01 -8.44
C ALA A 159 -38.12 25.95 -7.22
N ASP A 160 -39.28 26.04 -6.57
CA ASP A 160 -39.48 26.80 -5.33
C ASP A 160 -39.33 25.91 -4.10
N LEU A 161 -38.69 26.41 -3.03
CA LEU A 161 -38.59 25.75 -1.73
C LEU A 161 -39.83 26.01 -0.86
N TYR A 162 -40.25 24.98 -0.15
CA TYR A 162 -41.35 24.97 0.80
C TYR A 162 -40.87 24.42 2.15
N ALA A 163 -41.58 24.78 3.23
CA ALA A 163 -41.29 24.28 4.58
C ALA A 163 -41.54 22.77 4.77
N GLY A 164 -42.21 22.10 3.82
CA GLY A 164 -42.49 20.67 3.86
C GLY A 164 -43.45 20.23 2.77
N MET A 165 -43.64 18.92 2.62
CA MET A 165 -44.45 18.31 1.53
C MET A 165 -45.89 18.84 1.47
N SER A 166 -46.48 19.16 2.62
CA SER A 166 -47.85 19.66 2.78
C SER A 166 -48.02 21.18 2.64
N SER A 167 -46.94 21.97 2.67
CA SER A 167 -47.05 23.44 2.58
C SER A 167 -47.54 23.89 1.20
N THR A 168 -48.42 24.88 1.15
CA THR A 168 -48.93 25.49 -0.09
C THR A 168 -48.14 26.73 -0.52
N THR A 169 -47.36 27.33 0.38
CA THR A 169 -46.67 28.62 0.16
C THR A 169 -45.15 28.44 0.21
N PRO A 170 -44.37 29.01 -0.72
CA PRO A 170 -42.91 28.98 -0.67
C PRO A 170 -42.35 29.55 0.63
N SER A 171 -41.30 28.95 1.17
CA SER A 171 -40.65 29.38 2.41
C SER A 171 -39.28 28.73 2.59
N VAL A 172 -38.29 29.55 2.96
CA VAL A 172 -36.95 29.10 3.36
C VAL A 172 -36.87 28.61 4.82
N ARG A 173 -37.96 28.68 5.60
CA ARG A 173 -37.95 28.35 7.05
C ARG A 173 -37.34 26.98 7.37
N ALA A 174 -37.72 25.94 6.62
CA ALA A 174 -37.18 24.59 6.82
C ALA A 174 -35.71 24.46 6.37
N MET A 175 -35.28 25.30 5.41
CA MET A 175 -33.87 25.42 5.01
C MET A 175 -33.05 26.06 6.13
N ASP A 176 -33.51 27.19 6.68
CA ASP A 176 -32.84 27.85 7.82
C ASP A 176 -32.74 26.96 9.05
N ALA A 177 -33.71 26.05 9.27
CA ALA A 177 -33.65 25.08 10.36
C ALA A 177 -32.43 24.13 10.23
N GLN A 178 -31.99 23.79 9.01
CA GLN A 178 -30.81 22.95 8.76
C GLN A 178 -29.47 23.61 9.18
N TRP A 179 -29.47 24.90 9.51
CA TRP A 179 -28.34 25.63 10.09
C TRP A 179 -28.53 25.95 11.58
N LYS A 180 -29.62 25.49 12.21
CA LYS A 180 -29.95 25.74 13.63
C LYS A 180 -30.09 24.48 14.47
N PHE A 181 -30.27 23.31 13.84
CA PHE A 181 -30.53 22.06 14.54
C PHE A 181 -29.29 21.15 14.55
N PRO A 182 -28.74 20.78 15.72
CA PRO A 182 -27.49 20.00 15.80
C PRO A 182 -27.69 18.49 15.59
N THR A 183 -28.92 18.00 15.46
CA THR A 183 -29.24 16.56 15.40
C THR A 183 -29.33 16.05 13.95
N PRO A 184 -28.47 15.11 13.51
CA PRO A 184 -28.49 14.57 12.15
C PRO A 184 -29.71 13.74 11.77
N GLY A 185 -30.07 13.82 10.48
CA GLY A 185 -30.82 12.77 9.75
C GLY A 185 -32.30 13.05 9.47
N ILE A 186 -32.91 12.12 8.74
CA ILE A 186 -34.37 12.10 8.55
C ILE A 186 -35.01 11.64 9.87
N PRO A 187 -36.07 12.30 10.37
CA PRO A 187 -36.78 11.82 11.54
C PRO A 187 -37.23 10.35 11.39
N ARG A 188 -36.61 9.47 12.19
CA ARG A 188 -36.82 8.00 12.24
C ARG A 188 -36.13 7.14 11.17
N SER A 189 -35.04 7.59 10.52
CA SER A 189 -34.17 6.70 9.73
C SER A 189 -33.18 5.89 10.59
N ASN A 190 -33.72 5.09 11.52
CA ASN A 190 -33.03 4.39 12.62
C ASN A 190 -32.34 5.31 13.66
N VAL A 191 -32.22 4.80 14.89
CA VAL A 191 -32.05 5.63 16.10
C VAL A 191 -31.06 5.07 17.15
N GLN A 192 -30.65 3.79 17.08
CA GLN A 192 -29.99 3.10 18.21
C GLN A 192 -28.50 2.79 18.06
N GLU A 193 -27.85 3.10 16.93
CA GLU A 193 -26.42 2.82 16.73
C GLU A 193 -25.64 4.10 16.46
N ARG A 194 -25.10 4.70 17.53
CA ARG A 194 -23.98 5.64 17.48
C ARG A 194 -22.94 5.24 18.51
N PHE A 195 -21.72 5.04 18.04
CA PHE A 195 -20.54 4.87 18.87
C PHE A 195 -19.63 6.07 18.61
N ASP A 196 -19.31 6.80 19.67
CA ASP A 196 -18.32 7.88 19.65
C ASP A 196 -17.27 7.57 20.73
N PRO A 197 -16.09 7.06 20.35
CA PRO A 197 -15.03 6.72 21.30
C PRO A 197 -14.18 7.93 21.75
N PHE A 198 -14.42 9.14 21.23
CA PHE A 198 -13.56 10.31 21.47
C PHE A 198 -14.32 11.54 22.00
N CYS A 199 -15.53 11.35 22.51
CA CYS A 199 -16.21 12.35 23.33
C CYS A 199 -15.52 12.46 24.70
N LEU A 200 -14.46 13.27 24.76
CA LEU A 200 -13.92 13.78 26.02
C LEU A 200 -14.93 14.74 26.67
N ASP A 201 -14.90 14.81 28.00
CA ASP A 201 -16.00 15.31 28.82
C ASP A 201 -16.46 16.74 28.52
N SER A 202 -17.73 17.00 28.82
CA SER A 202 -18.37 18.31 28.71
C SER A 202 -17.85 19.31 29.76
N VAL A 203 -16.65 19.87 29.53
CA VAL A 203 -16.13 20.99 30.32
C VAL A 203 -16.88 22.27 29.96
N ALA A 204 -17.87 22.63 30.79
CA ALA A 204 -18.70 23.81 30.59
C ALA A 204 -18.04 25.09 31.12
N SER A 205 -17.03 25.61 30.42
CA SER A 205 -16.70 27.05 30.46
C SER A 205 -16.62 27.61 29.04
N ARG A 206 -17.24 28.77 28.82
CA ARG A 206 -16.91 29.65 27.69
C ARG A 206 -15.75 30.55 28.13
N ASP A 207 -14.55 30.02 28.06
CA ASP A 207 -13.36 30.86 27.93
C ASP A 207 -13.22 31.30 26.48
N GLU A 208 -12.56 32.43 26.25
CA GLU A 208 -12.37 33.04 24.91
C GLU A 208 -11.26 32.33 24.12
N ARG A 209 -11.27 31.00 24.10
CA ARG A 209 -10.27 30.16 23.43
C ARG A 209 -10.37 30.33 21.91
N VAL A 210 -9.24 30.65 21.29
CA VAL A 210 -9.10 30.66 19.83
C VAL A 210 -8.83 29.22 19.37
N GLU A 211 -9.92 28.48 19.14
CA GLU A 211 -9.88 27.17 18.49
C GLU A 211 -9.54 27.33 17.00
N ILE A 212 -8.46 26.70 16.55
CA ILE A 212 -8.04 26.70 15.14
C ILE A 212 -9.08 25.92 14.33
N PRO A 213 -9.79 26.57 13.38
CA PRO A 213 -10.87 25.92 12.66
C PRO A 213 -10.33 24.89 11.67
N LEU A 214 -10.91 23.70 11.69
CA LEU A 214 -10.70 22.71 10.63
C LEU A 214 -11.21 23.27 9.28
N TRP A 215 -10.31 23.49 8.34
CA TRP A 215 -10.65 24.06 7.04
C TRP A 215 -11.40 23.04 6.17
N PRO A 216 -12.40 23.49 5.38
CA PRO A 216 -13.15 22.61 4.50
C PRO A 216 -12.31 22.16 3.30
N ASP A 217 -12.42 20.89 2.93
CA ASP A 217 -12.02 20.37 1.62
C ASP A 217 -13.21 19.69 0.96
N ALA A 218 -13.72 20.32 -0.11
CA ALA A 218 -14.98 19.97 -0.75
C ALA A 218 -15.01 18.57 -1.41
N SER A 219 -13.90 17.83 -1.44
CA SER A 219 -13.90 16.41 -1.85
C SER A 219 -13.78 15.47 -0.65
N SER A 220 -12.74 15.58 0.19
CA SER A 220 -12.57 14.64 1.32
C SER A 220 -13.67 14.77 2.36
N ASP A 221 -14.20 15.98 2.62
CA ASP A 221 -15.39 16.15 3.46
C ASP A 221 -16.59 15.37 2.91
N VAL A 222 -16.81 15.42 1.58
CA VAL A 222 -17.92 14.69 0.94
C VAL A 222 -17.72 13.18 0.99
N TRP A 223 -16.52 12.71 0.67
CA TRP A 223 -16.22 11.28 0.66
C TRP A 223 -16.20 10.70 2.08
N ALA A 224 -15.78 11.46 3.09
CA ALA A 224 -15.93 11.07 4.50
C ALA A 224 -17.40 10.92 4.91
N GLU A 225 -18.27 11.88 4.57
CA GLU A 225 -19.71 11.79 4.82
C GLU A 225 -20.36 10.61 4.08
N LEU A 226 -20.03 10.39 2.80
CA LEU A 226 -20.52 9.24 2.02
C LEU A 226 -20.11 7.87 2.62
N SER A 227 -19.14 7.84 3.54
CA SER A 227 -18.58 6.61 4.11
C SER A 227 -19.45 5.96 5.21
N TYR A 228 -20.42 6.68 5.77
CA TYR A 228 -21.33 6.20 6.82
C TYR A 228 -22.53 5.41 6.25
N GLN A 229 -23.26 4.70 7.12
CA GLN A 229 -24.52 4.01 6.80
C GLN A 229 -25.70 5.00 6.54
N GLY A 230 -25.49 5.96 5.65
CA GLY A 230 -26.51 6.93 5.23
C GLY A 230 -27.42 6.39 4.12
N PRO A 231 -28.42 7.17 3.67
CA PRO A 231 -29.40 6.78 2.65
C PRO A 231 -28.80 6.59 1.24
N TRP A 232 -27.49 6.71 1.07
CA TRP A 232 -26.71 6.41 -0.13
C TRP A 232 -25.94 5.09 -0.04
N ALA A 233 -25.82 4.46 1.13
CA ALA A 233 -24.90 3.32 1.31
C ALA A 233 -25.21 2.17 0.33
N ASP A 234 -26.49 1.89 0.13
CA ASP A 234 -27.03 0.94 -0.87
C ASP A 234 -26.76 1.35 -2.33
N ASP A 235 -26.59 2.65 -2.61
CA ASP A 235 -26.34 3.21 -3.94
C ASP A 235 -24.83 3.17 -4.31
N LEU A 236 -23.92 2.98 -3.34
CA LEU A 236 -22.47 3.09 -3.56
C LEU A 236 -21.85 1.83 -4.19
N HIS A 237 -20.98 2.03 -5.17
CA HIS A 237 -20.18 0.97 -5.80
C HIS A 237 -18.84 0.75 -5.05
N ALA A 238 -18.03 -0.26 -5.42
CA ALA A 238 -16.72 -0.46 -4.77
C ALA A 238 -15.78 0.75 -4.95
N LYS A 239 -15.67 1.27 -6.18
CA LYS A 239 -15.01 2.56 -6.50
C LYS A 239 -15.55 3.79 -5.74
N ASP A 240 -16.76 3.74 -5.17
CA ASP A 240 -17.27 4.78 -4.28
C ASP A 240 -16.78 4.54 -2.84
N ARG A 241 -16.92 3.31 -2.32
CA ARG A 241 -16.41 2.92 -0.99
C ARG A 241 -14.90 3.16 -0.84
N ALA A 242 -14.12 2.84 -1.87
CA ALA A 242 -12.68 3.10 -1.92
C ALA A 242 -12.33 4.60 -1.81
N ARG A 243 -13.14 5.48 -2.40
CA ARG A 243 -12.99 6.94 -2.22
C ARG A 243 -13.47 7.40 -0.85
N ALA A 244 -14.53 6.80 -0.33
CA ALA A 244 -15.03 7.08 1.01
C ALA A 244 -13.99 6.74 2.11
N ALA A 245 -13.25 5.63 1.94
CA ALA A 245 -12.10 5.27 2.75
C ALA A 245 -10.99 6.34 2.73
N TRP A 246 -10.56 6.78 1.54
CA TRP A 246 -9.62 7.90 1.39
C TRP A 246 -10.16 9.19 2.05
N GLY A 247 -11.43 9.53 1.83
CA GLY A 247 -12.06 10.75 2.37
C GLY A 247 -12.04 10.78 3.89
N ARG A 248 -12.39 9.66 4.54
CA ARG A 248 -12.27 9.50 6.01
C ARG A 248 -10.85 9.78 6.50
N GLN A 249 -9.85 9.16 5.88
CA GLN A 249 -8.47 9.28 6.34
C GLN A 249 -7.86 10.66 6.02
N ALA A 250 -8.24 11.29 4.91
CA ALA A 250 -7.88 12.67 4.60
C ALA A 250 -8.50 13.69 5.57
N LEU A 251 -9.78 13.50 5.97
CA LEU A 251 -10.41 14.29 7.03
C LEU A 251 -9.70 14.08 8.38
N ARG A 252 -9.38 12.83 8.73
CA ARG A 252 -8.64 12.47 9.95
C ARG A 252 -7.25 13.11 10.01
N ASN A 253 -6.49 13.07 8.92
CA ASN A 253 -5.15 13.68 8.85
C ASN A 253 -5.23 15.21 8.98
N ARG A 254 -6.19 15.88 8.33
CA ARG A 254 -6.42 17.32 8.53
C ARG A 254 -6.77 17.65 9.99
N GLY A 255 -7.61 16.83 10.64
CA GLY A 255 -7.92 16.96 12.06
C GLY A 255 -6.71 16.79 12.98
N ARG A 256 -5.86 15.79 12.72
CA ARG A 256 -4.59 15.57 13.44
C ARG A 256 -3.63 16.76 13.29
N ALA A 257 -3.48 17.28 12.07
CA ALA A 257 -2.68 18.47 11.80
C ALA A 257 -3.21 19.70 12.57
N ALA A 258 -4.52 19.96 12.53
CA ALA A 258 -5.13 21.06 13.27
C ALA A 258 -4.91 20.95 14.79
N GLY A 259 -5.06 19.75 15.36
CA GLY A 259 -4.85 19.49 16.79
C GLY A 259 -3.42 19.76 17.27
N PHE A 260 -2.39 19.41 16.48
CA PHE A 260 -1.01 19.72 16.87
C PHE A 260 -0.64 21.20 16.70
N VAL A 261 -1.18 21.88 15.67
CA VAL A 261 -1.00 23.34 15.55
C VAL A 261 -1.74 24.07 16.68
N GLN A 262 -2.89 23.55 17.15
CA GLN A 262 -3.55 24.06 18.36
C GLN A 262 -2.65 23.90 19.59
N ALA A 263 -2.00 22.74 19.78
CA ALA A 263 -1.09 22.55 20.91
C ALA A 263 0.11 23.52 20.89
N ILE A 264 0.58 23.92 19.70
CA ILE A 264 1.60 24.97 19.54
C ILE A 264 1.05 26.37 19.83
N LEU A 265 -0.21 26.66 19.47
CA LEU A 265 -0.88 27.91 19.83
C LEU A 265 -1.14 28.00 21.35
N ASP A 266 -1.64 26.94 21.97
CA ASP A 266 -1.96 26.88 23.40
C ASP A 266 -0.70 27.06 24.26
N ARG A 267 0.43 26.41 23.91
CA ARG A 267 1.73 26.63 24.57
C ARG A 267 2.17 28.09 24.52
N GLN A 268 1.88 28.81 23.44
CA GLN A 268 2.24 30.22 23.32
C GLN A 268 1.27 31.16 24.07
N ALA A 269 -0.03 30.89 23.98
CA ALA A 269 -1.08 31.76 24.53
C ALA A 269 -1.34 31.55 26.03
N LEU A 270 -1.16 30.31 26.53
CA LEU A 270 -1.51 29.92 27.90
C LEU A 270 -0.25 29.73 28.77
N ASP A 271 0.74 28.98 28.28
CA ASP A 271 1.97 28.68 29.04
C ASP A 271 3.05 29.76 28.88
N GLY A 272 2.85 30.73 27.98
CA GLY A 272 3.79 31.84 27.72
C GLY A 272 5.09 31.41 27.02
N VAL A 273 5.09 30.22 26.39
CA VAL A 273 6.21 29.76 25.56
C VAL A 273 6.37 30.69 24.36
N ARG A 274 7.60 30.96 23.94
CA ARG A 274 7.85 31.81 22.76
C ARG A 274 7.63 31.02 21.46
N PRO A 275 7.30 31.69 20.34
CA PRO A 275 7.35 31.07 19.02
C PRO A 275 8.72 30.40 18.79
N VAL A 276 8.74 29.28 18.07
CA VAL A 276 10.00 28.58 17.73
C VAL A 276 10.72 29.32 16.60
N VAL A 277 9.94 29.89 15.68
CA VAL A 277 10.41 30.67 14.53
C VAL A 277 9.77 32.05 14.47
N ASP A 278 10.37 32.98 13.72
CA ASP A 278 9.72 34.24 13.35
C ASP A 278 8.74 34.08 12.17
N ALA A 279 8.17 35.21 11.72
CA ALA A 279 7.22 35.24 10.61
C ALA A 279 7.84 34.90 9.23
N ASP A 280 9.18 34.89 9.10
CA ASP A 280 9.90 34.43 7.91
C ASP A 280 10.33 32.94 8.03
N GLY A 281 10.05 32.31 9.17
CA GLY A 281 10.40 30.91 9.47
C GLY A 281 11.83 30.73 10.01
N MET A 282 12.52 31.80 10.39
CA MET A 282 13.87 31.74 10.95
C MET A 282 13.80 31.33 12.42
N TRP A 283 14.62 30.35 12.82
CA TRP A 283 14.67 29.85 14.20
C TRP A 283 15.09 30.94 15.19
N LEU A 284 14.33 31.11 16.28
CA LEU A 284 14.54 32.21 17.23
C LEU A 284 15.60 31.89 18.31
N GLU A 285 15.71 30.64 18.75
CA GLU A 285 16.66 30.26 19.81
C GLU A 285 18.11 30.21 19.30
N PRO A 286 19.07 30.92 19.93
CA PRO A 286 20.44 31.00 19.44
C PRO A 286 21.24 29.71 19.68
N GLY A 287 21.72 29.09 18.58
CA GLY A 287 22.57 27.90 18.68
C GLY A 287 22.93 27.25 17.33
N PRO A 288 23.62 26.09 17.36
CA PRO A 288 23.99 25.35 16.14
C PRO A 288 22.78 24.94 15.30
N LEU A 289 21.65 24.66 15.95
CA LEU A 289 20.37 24.33 15.29
C LEU A 289 19.83 25.50 14.48
N GLN A 290 19.80 26.72 15.06
CA GLN A 290 19.41 27.94 14.36
C GLN A 290 20.29 28.21 13.14
N GLN A 291 21.61 28.05 13.24
CA GLN A 291 22.48 28.28 12.08
C GLN A 291 22.19 27.30 10.93
N ARG A 292 21.82 26.05 11.24
CA ARG A 292 21.35 25.06 10.25
C ARG A 292 19.99 25.46 9.66
N ALA A 293 19.01 25.79 10.50
CA ALA A 293 17.66 26.18 10.09
C ALA A 293 17.66 27.44 9.21
N ILE A 294 18.39 28.49 9.61
CA ILE A 294 18.55 29.72 8.81
C ILE A 294 19.23 29.42 7.46
N THR A 295 20.18 28.47 7.42
CA THR A 295 20.84 28.06 6.17
C THR A 295 19.89 27.28 5.26
N LEU A 296 18.99 26.46 5.84
CA LEU A 296 17.93 25.74 5.12
C LEU A 296 16.89 26.72 4.55
N VAL A 297 16.30 27.59 5.38
CA VAL A 297 15.24 28.52 4.96
C VAL A 297 15.73 29.50 3.89
N LYS A 298 16.97 30.00 3.99
CA LYS A 298 17.58 30.86 2.95
C LYS A 298 17.82 30.15 1.61
N ARG A 299 17.77 28.82 1.56
CA ARG A 299 17.89 28.02 0.32
C ARG A 299 16.55 27.51 -0.19
N ALA A 300 15.64 27.14 0.71
CA ALA A 300 14.29 26.67 0.41
C ALA A 300 13.24 27.50 1.18
N PRO A 301 12.88 28.71 0.70
CA PRO A 301 11.99 29.62 1.43
C PRO A 301 10.58 29.07 1.69
N LEU A 302 10.13 28.09 0.89
CA LEU A 302 8.85 27.41 1.11
C LEU A 302 8.84 26.63 2.44
N ILE A 303 9.98 26.09 2.87
CA ILE A 303 10.12 25.46 4.20
C ILE A 303 10.04 26.50 5.31
N GLY A 304 10.65 27.68 5.12
CA GLY A 304 10.52 28.80 6.07
C GLY A 304 9.06 29.22 6.24
N ARG A 305 8.35 29.43 5.13
CA ARG A 305 6.91 29.72 5.17
C ARG A 305 6.13 28.62 5.90
N TRP A 306 6.37 27.34 5.59
CA TRP A 306 5.67 26.24 6.27
C TRP A 306 5.94 26.23 7.78
N LEU A 307 7.17 26.48 8.21
CA LEU A 307 7.50 26.64 9.64
C LEU A 307 6.80 27.84 10.28
N ALA A 308 6.78 29.01 9.61
CA ALA A 308 6.13 30.22 10.12
C ALA A 308 4.62 30.05 10.33
N GLU A 309 3.93 29.46 9.35
CA GLU A 309 2.48 29.24 9.39
C GLU A 309 2.09 28.14 10.41
N MET A 310 3.05 27.36 10.92
CA MET A 310 2.86 26.23 11.83
C MET A 310 3.32 26.50 13.27
N ALA A 311 4.40 27.26 13.46
CA ALA A 311 5.07 27.50 14.74
C ALA A 311 5.70 28.90 14.88
N GLY A 312 5.31 29.83 14.01
CA GLY A 312 5.56 31.25 14.15
C GLY A 312 4.53 31.95 15.04
N PRO A 313 4.51 33.31 15.05
CA PRO A 313 3.69 34.09 15.98
C PRO A 313 2.17 33.97 15.82
N GLU A 314 1.68 33.56 14.64
CA GLU A 314 0.25 33.39 14.35
C GLU A 314 -0.01 32.03 13.66
N PRO A 315 0.03 30.89 14.41
CA PRO A 315 -0.14 29.56 13.83
C PRO A 315 -1.51 29.35 13.17
N SER A 316 -1.51 28.74 11.97
CA SER A 316 -2.71 28.52 11.16
C SER A 316 -2.61 27.20 10.40
N ALA A 317 -3.33 26.18 10.86
CA ALA A 317 -3.26 24.83 10.28
C ALA A 317 -3.63 24.78 8.78
N GLN A 318 -4.56 25.63 8.33
CA GLN A 318 -4.89 25.75 6.90
C GLN A 318 -3.74 26.33 6.08
N ALA A 319 -3.06 27.36 6.60
CA ALA A 319 -1.97 28.00 5.88
C ALA A 319 -0.69 27.16 5.92
N ALA A 320 -0.43 26.48 7.04
CA ALA A 320 0.61 25.44 7.14
C ALA A 320 0.36 24.29 6.14
N TYR A 321 -0.88 23.84 5.97
CA TYR A 321 -1.25 22.83 4.98
C TYR A 321 -0.98 23.28 3.53
N GLU A 322 -1.40 24.48 3.13
CA GLU A 322 -1.12 24.99 1.78
C GLU A 322 0.39 25.29 1.56
N ALA A 323 1.10 25.73 2.60
CA ALA A 323 2.56 25.90 2.55
C ALA A 323 3.29 24.56 2.41
N CYS A 324 2.87 23.52 3.15
CA CYS A 324 3.37 22.16 3.01
C CYS A 324 3.07 21.61 1.60
N PHE A 325 1.86 21.80 1.09
CA PHE A 325 1.49 21.44 -0.28
C PHE A 325 2.40 22.14 -1.31
N ALA A 326 2.74 23.42 -1.11
CA ALA A 326 3.70 24.12 -1.96
C ALA A 326 5.11 23.50 -1.89
N VAL A 327 5.59 23.10 -0.69
CA VAL A 327 6.86 22.36 -0.53
C VAL A 327 6.82 21.01 -1.27
N LEU A 328 5.71 20.26 -1.20
CA LEU A 328 5.56 18.99 -1.93
C LEU A 328 5.61 19.16 -3.46
N ASN A 329 5.27 20.33 -3.99
CA ASN A 329 5.24 20.60 -5.44
C ASN A 329 6.50 21.30 -5.97
N ASP A 330 7.45 21.71 -5.12
CA ASP A 330 8.75 22.24 -5.52
C ASP A 330 9.86 21.18 -5.33
N PRO A 331 10.49 20.68 -6.42
CA PRO A 331 11.38 19.53 -6.30
C PRO A 331 12.63 19.73 -5.43
N TYR A 332 13.11 20.98 -5.30
CA TYR A 332 14.24 21.30 -4.43
C TYR A 332 13.83 21.40 -2.96
N SER A 333 12.71 22.07 -2.67
CA SER A 333 12.17 22.14 -1.31
C SER A 333 11.74 20.76 -0.79
N LEU A 334 11.18 19.89 -1.62
CA LEU A 334 10.86 18.51 -1.23
C LEU A 334 12.12 17.68 -0.94
N PHE A 335 13.19 17.83 -1.74
CA PHE A 335 14.48 17.23 -1.42
C PHE A 335 15.03 17.74 -0.08
N CYS A 336 15.04 19.06 0.12
CA CYS A 336 15.53 19.68 1.37
C CYS A 336 14.65 19.37 2.60
N LEU A 337 13.36 19.06 2.43
CA LEU A 337 12.49 18.58 3.51
C LEU A 337 13.05 17.27 4.09
N LEU A 338 13.29 16.26 3.25
CA LEU A 338 13.83 14.97 3.69
C LEU A 338 15.30 15.06 4.13
N ASP A 339 16.13 15.72 3.32
CA ASP A 339 17.59 15.76 3.49
C ASP A 339 18.05 16.69 4.65
N LYS A 340 17.25 17.71 5.01
CA LYS A 340 17.66 18.75 5.97
C LYS A 340 16.62 19.14 7.01
N LEU A 341 15.32 19.21 6.68
CA LEU A 341 14.31 19.58 7.68
C LEU A 341 14.09 18.44 8.69
N MET A 342 13.89 17.20 8.24
CA MET A 342 13.64 16.06 9.15
C MET A 342 14.74 15.88 10.22
N PRO A 343 16.05 15.95 9.90
CA PRO A 343 17.11 15.95 10.93
C PRO A 343 17.09 17.18 11.85
N ILE A 344 16.65 18.36 11.38
CA ILE A 344 16.54 19.56 12.22
C ILE A 344 15.37 19.44 13.21
N LEU A 345 14.24 18.86 12.79
CA LEU A 345 13.10 18.60 13.69
C LEU A 345 13.45 17.56 14.76
N LEU A 346 14.21 16.51 14.40
CA LEU A 346 14.70 15.52 15.37
C LEU A 346 15.69 16.14 16.38
N ASP A 347 16.66 16.90 15.89
CA ASP A 347 17.67 17.58 16.75
C ASP A 347 17.09 18.74 17.58
N ALA A 348 15.84 19.15 17.32
CA ALA A 348 15.14 20.17 18.12
C ALA A 348 14.57 19.62 19.44
N ALA A 349 14.32 18.31 19.53
CA ALA A 349 13.68 17.65 20.68
C ALA A 349 12.34 18.30 21.14
N ASP A 350 11.59 18.89 20.22
CA ASP A 350 10.21 19.36 20.46
C ASP A 350 9.23 18.43 19.72
N ASP A 351 8.72 17.44 20.46
CA ASP A 351 7.82 16.41 19.93
C ASP A 351 6.54 17.00 19.32
N VAL A 352 6.03 18.11 19.87
CA VAL A 352 4.80 18.76 19.37
C VAL A 352 5.06 19.42 18.02
N LEU A 353 6.22 20.05 17.84
CA LEU A 353 6.65 20.59 16.54
C LEU A 353 6.89 19.50 15.50
N ALA A 354 7.52 18.38 15.91
CA ALA A 354 7.76 17.24 15.04
C ALA A 354 6.46 16.57 14.59
N GLU A 355 5.51 16.37 15.50
CA GLU A 355 4.18 15.82 15.20
C GLU A 355 3.28 16.79 14.43
N ALA A 356 3.38 18.11 14.65
CA ALA A 356 2.72 19.11 13.79
C ALA A 356 3.23 19.06 12.35
N ALA A 357 4.56 18.93 12.17
CA ALA A 357 5.17 18.76 10.86
C ALA A 357 4.73 17.44 10.21
N LYS A 358 4.78 16.32 10.94
CA LYS A 358 4.34 15.00 10.47
C LYS A 358 2.86 15.01 10.08
N GLY A 359 1.98 15.49 10.95
CA GLY A 359 0.53 15.56 10.70
C GLY A 359 0.18 16.46 9.51
N THR A 360 0.84 17.60 9.35
CA THR A 360 0.62 18.50 8.21
C THR A 360 1.10 17.88 6.89
N PHE A 361 2.24 17.18 6.90
CA PHE A 361 2.76 16.41 5.77
C PHE A 361 1.84 15.23 5.39
N GLU A 362 1.41 14.44 6.37
CA GLU A 362 0.42 13.36 6.21
C GLU A 362 -0.92 13.85 5.63
N ALA A 363 -1.35 15.06 5.99
CA ALA A 363 -2.53 15.69 5.42
C ALA A 363 -2.29 16.14 3.97
N ALA A 364 -1.18 16.84 3.70
CA ALA A 364 -0.86 17.35 2.37
C ALA A 364 -0.61 16.24 1.33
N LEU A 365 -0.05 15.08 1.75
CA LEU A 365 0.07 13.89 0.91
C LEU A 365 -1.28 13.34 0.41
N LEU A 366 -2.35 13.52 1.19
CA LEU A 366 -3.69 13.06 0.83
C LEU A 366 -4.48 14.06 -0.02
N ASP A 367 -3.94 15.25 -0.28
CA ASP A 367 -4.60 16.33 -1.01
C ASP A 367 -5.22 15.87 -2.35
N THR A 368 -6.39 16.43 -2.68
CA THR A 368 -7.16 16.08 -3.87
C THR A 368 -6.42 16.33 -5.18
N ARG A 369 -5.54 17.32 -5.23
CA ARG A 369 -4.70 17.71 -6.37
C ARG A 369 -3.66 16.62 -6.68
N ILE A 370 -3.17 15.91 -5.65
CA ILE A 370 -2.23 14.79 -5.78
C ILE A 370 -2.99 13.47 -5.96
N THR A 371 -3.85 13.09 -5.01
CA THR A 371 -4.50 11.78 -4.97
C THR A 371 -5.63 11.60 -5.99
N LYS A 372 -6.07 12.68 -6.63
CA LYS A 372 -7.27 12.74 -7.49
C LYS A 372 -8.48 12.13 -6.78
N SER A 373 -8.72 12.63 -5.56
CA SER A 373 -9.73 12.13 -4.62
C SER A 373 -9.61 10.62 -4.39
N GLY A 374 -8.46 10.20 -3.84
CA GLY A 374 -8.22 8.81 -3.44
C GLY A 374 -8.18 7.78 -4.57
N SER A 375 -7.95 8.19 -5.82
CA SER A 375 -7.84 7.24 -6.95
C SER A 375 -6.41 6.97 -7.39
N HIS A 376 -5.46 7.74 -6.87
CA HIS A 376 -4.02 7.58 -7.06
C HIS A 376 -3.33 7.75 -5.70
N ARG A 377 -2.32 6.93 -5.39
CA ARG A 377 -1.43 7.16 -4.23
C ARG A 377 -0.32 8.15 -4.59
N PRO A 378 0.14 8.99 -3.64
CA PRO A 378 1.35 9.79 -3.82
C PRO A 378 2.60 8.89 -3.91
N TRP A 379 3.67 9.41 -4.50
CA TRP A 379 5.04 8.88 -4.43
C TRP A 379 6.04 9.95 -4.85
N MET A 380 7.29 9.85 -4.39
CA MET A 380 8.34 10.82 -4.65
C MET A 380 9.35 10.23 -5.63
N ALA A 381 9.48 10.82 -6.83
CA ALA A 381 10.41 10.36 -7.85
C ALA A 381 11.77 11.06 -7.74
N ASN A 382 12.84 10.28 -7.70
CA ASN A 382 14.20 10.83 -7.66
C ASN A 382 14.56 11.49 -9.00
N THR A 383 14.98 12.76 -8.98
CA THR A 383 15.48 13.48 -10.17
C THR A 383 16.98 13.62 -10.14
N SER A 384 17.62 13.84 -11.30
CA SER A 384 19.01 14.28 -11.30
C SER A 384 19.16 15.59 -10.54
N ASP A 385 20.36 15.82 -10.00
CA ASP A 385 20.79 17.12 -9.46
C ASP A 385 20.01 17.60 -8.21
N TYR A 386 19.87 16.70 -7.22
CA TYR A 386 19.33 16.98 -5.87
C TYR A 386 17.87 17.50 -5.85
N GLY A 387 16.98 16.77 -6.53
CA GLY A 387 15.53 17.06 -6.52
C GLY A 387 14.68 15.80 -6.33
N LEU A 388 13.47 15.98 -5.81
CA LEU A 388 12.43 14.95 -5.68
C LEU A 388 11.11 15.47 -6.27
N GLU A 389 10.58 14.82 -7.30
CA GLU A 389 9.33 15.24 -7.94
C GLU A 389 8.14 14.45 -7.37
N MET A 390 7.20 15.11 -6.70
CA MET A 390 5.97 14.48 -6.22
C MET A 390 5.09 14.04 -7.38
N LYS A 391 4.68 12.77 -7.37
CA LYS A 391 3.90 12.12 -8.43
C LYS A 391 2.77 11.30 -7.83
N ALA A 392 1.84 10.89 -8.70
CA ALA A 392 0.67 10.12 -8.31
C ALA A 392 0.51 8.90 -9.22
N ALA A 393 0.39 7.71 -8.63
CA ALA A 393 0.19 6.45 -9.34
C ALA A 393 -1.21 5.89 -9.06
N ALA A 394 -1.96 5.51 -10.11
CA ALA A 394 -3.30 4.96 -9.95
C ALA A 394 -3.29 3.65 -9.13
N ILE A 395 -4.32 3.45 -8.32
CA ILE A 395 -4.53 2.23 -7.52
C ILE A 395 -5.77 1.45 -7.99
N ASP A 396 -5.85 0.18 -7.64
CA ASP A 396 -7.02 -0.64 -7.92
C ASP A 396 -8.18 -0.31 -6.97
N MET A 397 -9.10 0.52 -7.46
CA MET A 397 -10.28 0.97 -6.74
C MET A 397 -11.40 -0.09 -6.64
N GLU A 398 -11.18 -1.32 -7.12
CA GLU A 398 -12.07 -2.48 -6.92
C GLU A 398 -11.43 -3.55 -6.00
N ALA A 399 -10.22 -3.31 -5.48
CA ALA A 399 -9.56 -4.18 -4.50
C ALA A 399 -10.34 -4.27 -3.16
N PRO A 400 -10.01 -5.23 -2.27
CA PRO A 400 -10.69 -5.36 -0.98
C PRO A 400 -10.59 -4.07 -0.16
N LEU A 401 -11.73 -3.63 0.39
CA LEU A 401 -11.82 -2.31 1.02
C LEU A 401 -10.85 -2.14 2.20
N GLY A 402 -10.56 -3.22 2.94
CA GLY A 402 -9.59 -3.21 4.04
C GLY A 402 -8.16 -2.92 3.59
N ASP A 403 -7.74 -3.42 2.43
CA ASP A 403 -6.40 -3.18 1.88
C ASP A 403 -6.27 -1.75 1.34
N ILE A 404 -7.36 -1.19 0.79
CA ILE A 404 -7.46 0.23 0.41
C ILE A 404 -7.45 1.13 1.65
N GLU A 405 -8.13 0.74 2.73
CA GLU A 405 -8.08 1.48 4.00
C GLU A 405 -6.70 1.44 4.67
N GLU A 406 -6.00 0.30 4.60
CA GLU A 406 -4.64 0.17 5.12
C GLU A 406 -3.63 1.00 4.32
N LEU A 407 -3.75 1.03 2.98
CA LEU A 407 -2.94 1.89 2.12
C LEU A 407 -2.96 3.37 2.56
N TRP A 408 -4.11 3.90 2.95
CA TRP A 408 -4.21 5.28 3.43
C TRP A 408 -3.79 5.45 4.90
N ARG A 409 -3.78 4.36 5.68
CA ARG A 409 -3.47 4.34 7.11
C ARG A 409 -1.98 4.20 7.41
N SER A 410 -1.26 3.37 6.65
CA SER A 410 0.14 2.99 6.89
C SER A 410 1.01 3.02 5.62
N GLY A 411 0.44 2.80 4.44
CA GLY A 411 1.15 2.78 3.15
C GLY A 411 1.63 4.15 2.61
N LEU A 412 1.88 5.11 3.49
CA LEU A 412 2.29 6.49 3.19
C LEU A 412 3.56 6.94 3.93
N GLU A 413 4.22 6.05 4.67
CA GLU A 413 5.50 6.36 5.33
C GLU A 413 6.58 6.73 4.29
N ILE A 414 7.50 7.64 4.66
CA ILE A 414 8.47 8.27 3.73
C ILE A 414 9.29 7.23 2.94
N ILE A 415 9.67 6.15 3.61
CA ILE A 415 10.40 4.99 3.04
C ILE A 415 9.62 4.30 1.90
N ASP A 416 8.30 4.26 1.99
CA ASP A 416 7.40 3.63 1.01
C ASP A 416 7.12 4.53 -0.19
N LEU A 417 7.17 5.85 0.00
CA LEU A 417 6.93 6.84 -1.04
C LEU A 417 8.11 7.02 -2.02
N LEU A 418 9.36 6.84 -1.58
CA LEU A 418 10.55 7.07 -2.42
C LEU A 418 10.64 6.05 -3.57
N ASP A 419 10.62 6.56 -4.81
CA ASP A 419 10.57 5.82 -6.08
C ASP A 419 9.46 4.75 -6.17
N ALA A 420 8.40 4.87 -5.38
CA ALA A 420 7.34 3.87 -5.26
C ALA A 420 6.68 3.51 -6.61
N GLY A 421 6.50 4.48 -7.50
CA GLY A 421 5.91 4.28 -8.82
C GLY A 421 6.78 3.52 -9.82
N LEU A 422 8.05 3.22 -9.48
CA LEU A 422 8.89 2.29 -10.25
C LEU A 422 8.65 0.83 -9.82
N ARG A 423 8.31 0.61 -8.54
CA ARG A 423 8.30 -0.71 -7.88
C ARG A 423 6.90 -1.27 -7.53
N LEU A 424 5.91 -0.40 -7.31
CA LEU A 424 4.53 -0.77 -6.95
C LEU A 424 3.55 -0.57 -8.12
N THR A 425 2.79 -1.62 -8.46
CA THR A 425 1.68 -1.62 -9.41
C THR A 425 0.35 -1.21 -8.74
N PRO A 426 -0.74 -0.94 -9.49
CA PRO A 426 -2.03 -0.58 -8.89
C PRO A 426 -2.62 -1.60 -7.91
N HIS A 427 -2.20 -2.86 -7.97
CA HIS A 427 -2.69 -3.94 -7.12
C HIS A 427 -1.79 -4.22 -5.90
N ASP A 428 -0.67 -3.50 -5.74
CA ASP A 428 0.20 -3.64 -4.58
C ASP A 428 -0.32 -2.77 -3.41
N PHE A 429 -0.76 -3.43 -2.34
CA PHE A 429 -1.24 -2.83 -1.09
C PHE A 429 -0.37 -3.29 0.10
N PRO A 430 -0.24 -2.51 1.17
CA PRO A 430 0.49 -2.94 2.37
C PRO A 430 -0.22 -4.09 3.10
N VAL A 431 0.55 -4.92 3.81
CA VAL A 431 0.01 -5.84 4.83
C VAL A 431 -0.43 -5.01 6.04
N PRO A 432 -1.62 -5.23 6.62
CA PRO A 432 -2.06 -4.56 7.84
C PRO A 432 -1.05 -4.68 8.97
N LEU A 433 -0.68 -3.53 9.55
CA LEU A 433 0.31 -3.50 10.63
C LEU A 433 -0.10 -4.39 11.82
N ALA A 434 -1.40 -4.52 12.08
CA ALA A 434 -1.95 -5.44 13.07
C ALA A 434 -1.68 -6.92 12.75
N ASP A 435 -1.82 -7.35 11.49
CA ASP A 435 -1.52 -8.73 11.05
C ASP A 435 -0.04 -9.06 11.29
N ILE A 436 0.86 -8.10 11.01
CA ILE A 436 2.31 -8.22 11.22
C ILE A 436 2.64 -8.29 12.72
N CYS A 437 2.18 -7.32 13.50
CA CYS A 437 2.45 -7.23 14.93
C CYS A 437 1.89 -8.43 15.71
N GLU A 438 0.75 -8.99 15.29
CA GLU A 438 0.22 -10.22 15.89
C GLU A 438 1.05 -11.44 15.52
N SER A 439 1.35 -11.64 14.23
CA SER A 439 2.11 -12.80 13.76
C SER A 439 3.57 -12.81 14.25
N LEU A 440 4.16 -11.64 14.51
CA LEU A 440 5.52 -11.46 15.05
C LEU A 440 5.55 -11.13 16.56
N ARG A 441 4.41 -11.19 17.26
CA ARG A 441 4.28 -10.82 18.69
C ARG A 441 5.33 -11.50 19.57
N ASN A 442 5.51 -12.81 19.38
CA ASN A 442 6.31 -13.68 20.25
C ASN A 442 7.76 -13.86 19.78
N VAL A 443 8.22 -13.10 18.79
CA VAL A 443 9.60 -13.20 18.27
C VAL A 443 10.59 -12.59 19.26
N ALA A 444 11.67 -13.32 19.55
CA ALA A 444 12.83 -12.87 20.30
C ALA A 444 14.12 -13.36 19.62
N LEU A 445 15.10 -12.48 19.49
CA LEU A 445 16.43 -12.81 18.95
C LEU A 445 17.27 -13.62 19.93
N GLU A 446 18.29 -14.32 19.42
CA GLU A 446 19.39 -14.82 20.24
C GLU A 446 20.53 -13.78 20.28
N GLY A 447 20.80 -13.23 21.48
CA GLY A 447 21.83 -12.21 21.69
C GLY A 447 21.24 -10.82 22.02
N SER A 448 22.07 -9.79 21.88
CA SER A 448 21.69 -8.38 22.08
C SER A 448 21.34 -7.67 20.76
N TYR A 449 20.62 -6.55 20.86
CA TYR A 449 20.29 -5.72 19.70
C TYR A 449 21.56 -5.18 19.01
N ASP A 450 22.56 -4.75 19.77
CA ASP A 450 23.87 -4.28 19.27
C ASP A 450 24.58 -5.35 18.43
N GLU A 451 24.53 -6.62 18.85
CA GLU A 451 25.11 -7.75 18.10
C GLU A 451 24.36 -8.02 16.79
N ALA A 452 23.02 -7.87 16.79
CA ALA A 452 22.19 -7.99 15.60
C ALA A 452 22.42 -6.83 14.61
N GLU A 453 22.53 -5.58 15.08
CA GLU A 453 22.87 -4.43 14.22
C GLU A 453 24.29 -4.52 13.66
N ALA A 454 25.28 -4.93 14.47
CA ALA A 454 26.63 -5.20 14.00
C ALA A 454 26.68 -6.37 12.99
N ALA A 455 25.79 -7.37 13.11
CA ALA A 455 25.65 -8.44 12.13
C ALA A 455 25.04 -7.93 10.80
N ILE A 456 24.02 -7.06 10.86
CA ILE A 456 23.44 -6.39 9.68
C ILE A 456 24.52 -5.56 8.97
N GLU A 457 25.21 -4.65 9.68
CA GLU A 457 26.22 -3.79 9.08
C GLU A 457 27.34 -4.62 8.44
N ARG A 458 27.86 -5.64 9.14
CA ARG A 458 28.88 -6.55 8.62
C ARG A 458 28.46 -7.24 7.32
N MET A 459 27.22 -7.72 7.22
CA MET A 459 26.71 -8.34 5.98
C MET A 459 26.53 -7.33 4.84
N LEU A 460 26.11 -6.10 5.15
CA LEU A 460 25.95 -5.05 4.14
C LEU A 460 27.28 -4.47 3.70
N ARG A 461 28.29 -4.42 4.58
CA ARG A 461 29.66 -4.03 4.27
C ARG A 461 30.37 -5.11 3.43
N GLU A 462 30.19 -6.39 3.74
CA GLU A 462 30.55 -7.52 2.85
C GLU A 462 29.91 -7.34 1.45
N ALA A 463 28.63 -6.94 1.40
CA ALA A 463 27.90 -6.70 0.16
C ALA A 463 28.29 -5.42 -0.59
N GLN A 464 28.86 -4.43 0.09
CA GLN A 464 29.39 -3.18 -0.44
C GLN A 464 30.78 -3.40 -1.06
N GLU A 465 31.68 -4.05 -0.31
CA GLU A 465 33.08 -4.27 -0.68
C GLU A 465 33.24 -5.38 -1.73
N ALA A 466 32.52 -6.50 -1.60
CA ALA A 466 32.64 -7.67 -2.49
C ALA A 466 31.56 -7.70 -3.60
N ARG A 467 31.01 -6.53 -3.96
CA ARG A 467 29.93 -6.39 -4.94
C ARG A 467 30.38 -6.78 -6.35
N GLN A 468 29.88 -7.91 -6.86
CA GLN A 468 30.15 -8.37 -8.23
C GLN A 468 28.91 -8.37 -9.15
N TRP A 469 27.72 -8.58 -8.58
CA TRP A 469 26.49 -8.77 -9.33
C TRP A 469 25.44 -7.70 -9.01
N SER A 470 24.25 -7.84 -9.60
CA SER A 470 23.05 -7.05 -9.30
C SER A 470 21.82 -7.95 -9.18
N ILE A 471 20.81 -7.49 -8.47
CA ILE A 471 19.58 -8.23 -8.23
C ILE A 471 18.67 -8.12 -9.45
N PRO A 472 18.15 -9.24 -10.01
CA PRO A 472 17.17 -9.17 -11.09
C PRO A 472 15.93 -8.39 -10.62
N TRP A 473 15.54 -7.35 -11.36
CA TRP A 473 14.42 -6.47 -10.97
C TRP A 473 13.13 -7.25 -10.68
N GLY A 474 12.62 -7.13 -9.45
CA GLY A 474 11.45 -7.87 -8.98
C GLY A 474 11.73 -9.35 -8.63
N ALA A 475 12.98 -9.71 -8.31
CA ALA A 475 13.33 -11.08 -7.94
C ALA A 475 12.54 -11.54 -6.70
N ARG A 476 11.75 -12.61 -6.85
CA ARG A 476 11.00 -13.24 -5.76
C ARG A 476 11.84 -14.32 -5.08
N VAL A 477 12.19 -14.09 -3.83
CA VAL A 477 12.83 -15.03 -2.92
C VAL A 477 11.76 -15.68 -2.05
N GLU A 478 11.84 -16.99 -1.84
CA GLU A 478 11.02 -17.72 -0.87
C GLU A 478 11.53 -17.41 0.55
N VAL A 479 10.64 -16.92 1.40
CA VAL A 479 10.85 -16.59 2.81
C VAL A 479 9.67 -17.17 3.56
N ALA A 480 9.89 -17.79 4.72
CA ALA A 480 8.81 -18.19 5.61
C ALA A 480 9.11 -17.57 6.97
N PHE A 481 8.46 -16.44 7.29
CA PHE A 481 8.69 -15.73 8.54
C PHE A 481 7.44 -14.92 8.91
N GLY A 482 6.78 -15.29 10.00
CA GLY A 482 5.51 -14.69 10.40
C GLY A 482 4.45 -14.79 9.30
N PRO A 483 3.86 -13.67 8.82
CA PRO A 483 2.84 -13.70 7.78
C PRO A 483 3.43 -13.84 6.37
N PHE A 484 4.76 -13.71 6.21
CA PHE A 484 5.41 -13.57 4.92
C PHE A 484 5.80 -14.91 4.30
N VAL A 485 5.43 -15.09 3.02
CA VAL A 485 5.69 -16.28 2.18
C VAL A 485 6.74 -16.03 1.09
N ALA A 486 7.17 -14.78 0.91
CA ALA A 486 8.22 -14.37 -0.01
C ALA A 486 8.82 -13.00 0.35
N ALA A 487 9.93 -12.65 -0.29
CA ALA A 487 10.38 -11.27 -0.44
C ALA A 487 10.63 -10.97 -1.92
N ARG A 488 10.17 -9.82 -2.41
CA ARG A 488 10.35 -9.32 -3.78
C ARG A 488 11.26 -8.10 -3.74
N ILE A 489 12.38 -8.15 -4.47
CA ILE A 489 13.46 -7.16 -4.34
C ILE A 489 13.64 -6.34 -5.61
N PHE A 490 13.83 -5.03 -5.43
CA PHE A 490 14.16 -4.06 -6.47
C PHE A 490 15.48 -3.36 -6.11
N GLU A 491 16.28 -3.02 -7.12
CA GLU A 491 17.60 -2.37 -6.95
C GLU A 491 17.70 -1.12 -7.81
N THR A 492 18.01 0.02 -7.19
CA THR A 492 18.33 1.29 -7.84
C THR A 492 19.68 1.79 -7.31
N ASN A 493 20.74 1.71 -8.13
CA ASN A 493 22.07 2.28 -7.85
C ASN A 493 22.80 1.78 -6.58
N GLY A 494 22.34 0.72 -5.91
CA GLY A 494 22.86 0.28 -4.60
C GLY A 494 21.93 0.58 -3.42
N GLU A 495 20.79 1.21 -3.69
CA GLU A 495 19.63 1.20 -2.80
C GLU A 495 18.69 0.06 -3.19
N PHE A 496 18.23 -0.69 -2.20
CA PHE A 496 17.45 -1.92 -2.35
C PHE A 496 16.13 -1.78 -1.61
N SER A 497 15.05 -2.13 -2.29
CA SER A 497 13.70 -2.11 -1.74
C SER A 497 13.19 -3.54 -1.66
N CYS A 498 13.08 -4.07 -0.45
CA CYS A 498 12.71 -5.46 -0.15
C CYS A 498 11.27 -5.51 0.34
N HIS A 499 10.35 -5.88 -0.55
CA HIS A 499 8.93 -6.06 -0.21
C HIS A 499 8.71 -7.50 0.26
N PHE A 500 8.62 -7.72 1.58
CA PHE A 500 8.14 -8.96 2.16
C PHE A 500 6.66 -9.13 1.83
N LEU A 501 6.25 -10.26 1.28
CA LEU A 501 4.91 -10.50 0.75
C LEU A 501 4.16 -11.54 1.57
N ASP A 502 2.91 -11.25 1.94
CA ASP A 502 2.01 -12.23 2.54
C ASP A 502 1.38 -13.18 1.49
N SER A 503 0.51 -14.09 1.95
CA SER A 503 -0.20 -15.04 1.08
C SER A 503 -1.19 -14.39 0.10
N SER A 504 -1.50 -13.11 0.27
CA SER A 504 -2.34 -12.29 -0.61
C SER A 504 -1.53 -11.35 -1.51
N GLU A 505 -0.20 -11.50 -1.57
CA GLU A 505 0.76 -10.63 -2.27
C GLU A 505 0.82 -9.17 -1.74
N ARG A 506 0.24 -8.89 -0.56
CA ARG A 506 0.34 -7.58 0.11
C ARG A 506 1.75 -7.43 0.70
N TYR A 507 2.27 -6.20 0.79
CA TYR A 507 3.68 -5.94 1.11
C TYR A 507 3.96 -5.33 2.49
N HIS A 508 5.10 -5.68 3.08
CA HIS A 508 5.79 -4.90 4.11
C HIS A 508 7.20 -4.60 3.61
N HIS A 509 7.73 -3.40 3.87
CA HIS A 509 8.92 -2.90 3.19
C HIS A 509 10.11 -2.71 4.15
N VAL A 510 11.22 -3.36 3.80
CA VAL A 510 12.54 -3.09 4.36
C VAL A 510 13.40 -2.46 3.26
N ALA A 511 13.93 -1.26 3.51
CA ALA A 511 14.92 -0.63 2.64
C ALA A 511 16.33 -0.94 3.12
N ILE A 512 17.25 -1.17 2.18
CA ILE A 512 18.68 -1.39 2.45
C ILE A 512 19.49 -0.48 1.53
N GLY A 513 20.40 0.31 2.10
CA GLY A 513 21.31 1.18 1.36
C GLY A 513 22.76 0.79 1.57
N ILE A 514 23.47 0.46 0.48
CA ILE A 514 24.93 0.19 0.51
C ILE A 514 25.75 1.29 -0.16
N THR A 515 25.14 2.44 -0.50
CA THR A 515 25.85 3.59 -1.07
C THR A 515 26.52 4.47 -0.01
N GLY A 516 25.98 4.51 1.21
CA GLY A 516 26.55 5.23 2.35
C GLY A 516 27.54 4.41 3.18
N ASP A 517 28.27 5.09 4.06
CA ASP A 517 29.13 4.50 5.08
C ASP A 517 28.76 5.09 6.47
N PRO A 518 28.39 4.27 7.47
CA PRO A 518 28.09 2.84 7.35
C PRO A 518 26.86 2.58 6.46
N PRO A 519 26.78 1.39 5.82
CA PRO A 519 25.57 0.94 5.12
C PRO A 519 24.42 0.73 6.10
N ARG A 520 23.17 0.79 5.63
CA ARG A 520 21.98 0.88 6.49
C ARG A 520 20.85 -0.06 6.08
N ALA A 521 20.05 -0.48 7.06
CA ALA A 521 18.78 -1.17 6.87
C ALA A 521 17.68 -0.49 7.70
N VAL A 522 16.53 -0.18 7.09
CA VAL A 522 15.41 0.53 7.71
C VAL A 522 14.10 -0.18 7.40
N SER A 523 13.18 -0.23 8.37
CA SER A 523 11.81 -0.71 8.22
C SER A 523 10.87 0.20 9.02
N ALA A 524 9.56 0.07 8.83
CA ALA A 524 8.58 0.65 9.75
C ALA A 524 8.64 -0.02 11.13
N HIS A 525 8.37 0.74 12.19
CA HIS A 525 8.42 0.22 13.56
C HIS A 525 7.29 -0.77 13.86
N LEU A 526 7.60 -1.78 14.66
CA LEU A 526 6.65 -2.83 15.08
C LEU A 526 6.40 -2.76 16.58
N ILE A 527 5.22 -3.19 17.02
CA ILE A 527 4.83 -3.20 18.44
C ILE A 527 4.30 -4.58 18.86
N ARG A 528 4.33 -4.84 20.17
CA ARG A 528 3.68 -6.00 20.82
C ARG A 528 3.15 -5.60 22.19
N PRO A 529 2.06 -6.22 22.69
CA PRO A 529 1.69 -6.10 24.11
C PRO A 529 2.76 -6.73 25.00
N ARG A 530 3.06 -6.10 26.13
CA ARG A 530 3.94 -6.63 27.19
C ARG A 530 3.24 -7.77 27.92
N ASN A 531 4.01 -8.76 28.38
CA ASN A 531 3.48 -10.04 28.91
C ASN A 531 2.86 -9.95 30.32
N ASP A 532 3.02 -8.83 31.04
CA ASP A 532 2.60 -8.62 32.42
C ASP A 532 1.26 -7.87 32.52
N ASP A 533 1.08 -6.77 31.77
CA ASP A 533 -0.13 -5.93 31.80
C ASP A 533 -0.76 -5.65 30.42
N GLY A 534 -0.09 -6.02 29.33
CA GLY A 534 -0.55 -5.79 27.96
C GLY A 534 -0.21 -4.43 27.36
N GLU A 535 0.59 -3.58 28.03
CA GLU A 535 1.02 -2.28 27.49
C GLU A 535 1.76 -2.45 26.14
N ALA A 536 1.49 -1.57 25.17
CA ALA A 536 2.13 -1.63 23.86
C ALA A 536 3.60 -1.17 23.93
N VAL A 537 4.53 -2.08 23.65
CA VAL A 537 5.98 -1.83 23.61
C VAL A 537 6.55 -2.12 22.23
N TRP A 538 7.68 -1.49 21.89
CA TRP A 538 8.39 -1.74 20.63
C TRP A 538 8.86 -3.20 20.51
N ASN A 539 8.73 -3.76 19.32
CA ASN A 539 9.09 -5.14 18.98
C ASN A 539 10.39 -5.17 18.15
N SER A 540 11.47 -4.63 18.73
CA SER A 540 12.78 -4.52 18.09
C SER A 540 13.31 -5.87 17.61
N ASP A 541 13.02 -6.96 18.32
CA ASP A 541 13.31 -8.34 17.89
C ASP A 541 12.78 -8.65 16.48
N ALA A 542 11.50 -8.34 16.24
CA ALA A 542 10.85 -8.57 14.95
C ALA A 542 11.39 -7.65 13.85
N GLU A 543 11.64 -6.38 14.17
CA GLU A 543 12.25 -5.42 13.23
C GLU A 543 13.66 -5.85 12.80
N LEU A 544 14.51 -6.19 13.77
CA LEU A 544 15.88 -6.63 13.53
C LEU A 544 15.92 -7.97 12.80
N SER A 545 15.01 -8.90 13.12
CA SER A 545 14.84 -10.15 12.36
C SER A 545 14.56 -9.89 10.87
N LEU A 546 13.64 -8.97 10.55
CA LEU A 546 13.32 -8.60 9.16
C LEU A 546 14.51 -7.92 8.46
N LYS A 547 15.22 -7.01 9.15
CA LYS A 547 16.44 -6.35 8.66
C LYS A 547 17.57 -7.37 8.38
N LEU A 548 17.79 -8.33 9.30
CA LEU A 548 18.75 -9.44 9.16
C LEU A 548 18.43 -10.33 7.94
N ILE A 549 17.18 -10.79 7.82
CA ILE A 549 16.72 -11.61 6.69
C ILE A 549 16.94 -10.87 5.35
N ALA A 550 16.57 -9.59 5.28
CA ALA A 550 16.74 -8.79 4.07
C ALA A 550 18.23 -8.57 3.72
N ALA A 551 19.07 -8.23 4.69
CA ALA A 551 20.51 -8.04 4.50
C ALA A 551 21.22 -9.31 4.03
N ALA A 552 20.86 -10.47 4.61
CA ALA A 552 21.39 -11.77 4.22
C ALA A 552 21.02 -12.15 2.78
N ILE A 553 19.79 -11.85 2.35
CA ILE A 553 19.33 -12.06 0.96
C ILE A 553 20.06 -11.12 -0.01
N VAL A 554 20.14 -9.82 0.29
CA VAL A 554 20.80 -8.83 -0.58
C VAL A 554 22.28 -9.20 -0.77
N ARG A 555 23.00 -9.50 0.31
CA ARG A 555 24.38 -9.99 0.23
C ARG A 555 24.50 -11.27 -0.60
N ASP A 556 23.64 -12.27 -0.38
CA ASP A 556 23.68 -13.55 -1.11
C ASP A 556 23.38 -13.41 -2.63
N PHE A 557 22.87 -12.27 -3.10
CA PHE A 557 22.79 -11.93 -4.51
C PHE A 557 24.04 -11.21 -5.03
N LEU A 558 24.59 -10.25 -4.27
CA LEU A 558 25.64 -9.34 -4.73
C LEU A 558 27.05 -9.96 -4.65
N VAL A 559 27.26 -10.82 -3.65
CA VAL A 559 28.56 -11.45 -3.32
C VAL A 559 28.57 -12.91 -3.76
N VAL A 560 29.53 -13.26 -4.62
CA VAL A 560 29.75 -14.62 -5.11
C VAL A 560 31.26 -14.90 -5.09
N GLU A 561 31.70 -16.01 -4.50
CA GLU A 561 33.09 -16.47 -4.71
C GLU A 561 33.23 -16.96 -6.17
N GLU A 562 33.99 -16.24 -7.00
CA GLU A 562 34.49 -16.81 -8.26
C GLU A 562 35.60 -17.82 -7.97
N ARG A 563 35.51 -19.01 -8.58
CA ARG A 563 36.56 -20.03 -8.53
C ARG A 563 36.84 -20.59 -9.92
N GLU A 564 38.11 -20.63 -10.31
CA GLU A 564 38.53 -21.21 -11.59
C GLU A 564 38.34 -22.74 -11.63
N ARG A 565 37.81 -23.26 -12.73
CA ARG A 565 37.87 -24.70 -13.01
C ARG A 565 39.21 -25.10 -13.61
N LEU A 566 40.05 -25.70 -12.79
CA LEU A 566 41.05 -26.65 -13.27
C LEU A 566 40.35 -27.93 -13.79
N PHE A 567 40.05 -27.91 -15.09
CA PHE A 567 39.66 -29.04 -15.95
C PHE A 567 38.32 -29.76 -15.66
N ASN A 568 37.31 -29.55 -16.52
CA ASN A 568 36.57 -30.66 -17.15
C ASN A 568 35.58 -30.17 -18.24
N VAL A 569 35.52 -30.88 -19.37
CA VAL A 569 34.55 -30.64 -20.45
C VAL A 569 33.32 -31.54 -20.22
N ARG A 570 32.12 -30.95 -20.10
CA ARG A 570 30.87 -31.72 -19.95
C ARG A 570 30.29 -32.10 -21.32
N PRO A 571 29.83 -33.35 -21.54
CA PRO A 571 29.09 -33.72 -22.73
C PRO A 571 27.70 -33.06 -22.77
N MET A 572 27.22 -32.76 -23.98
CA MET A 572 25.99 -32.01 -24.22
C MET A 572 24.72 -32.82 -23.91
N ARG A 573 24.12 -32.63 -22.72
CA ARG A 573 22.81 -33.22 -22.37
C ARG A 573 21.73 -32.75 -23.38
N ARG A 574 21.09 -33.71 -24.06
CA ARG A 574 20.04 -33.48 -25.06
C ARG A 574 18.80 -32.86 -24.39
N ARG A 575 18.18 -31.85 -25.01
CA ARG A 575 16.94 -31.21 -24.49
C ARG A 575 15.78 -32.21 -24.53
N ILE A 576 15.32 -32.65 -23.36
CA ILE A 576 14.01 -33.32 -23.19
C ILE A 576 12.94 -32.21 -23.08
N ARG A 577 11.86 -32.31 -23.85
CA ARG A 577 10.69 -31.42 -23.78
C ARG A 577 9.72 -31.89 -22.68
N GLY A 578 9.02 -30.94 -22.06
CA GLY A 578 8.00 -31.20 -21.03
C GLY A 578 8.56 -31.26 -19.61
N ARG A 579 8.89 -30.10 -19.03
CA ARG A 579 9.24 -29.97 -17.59
C ARG A 579 8.82 -28.60 -17.03
N ASP A 580 7.69 -28.61 -16.34
CA ASP A 580 7.35 -27.94 -15.07
C ASP A 580 7.59 -26.42 -14.94
N VAL A 581 6.52 -25.71 -14.52
CA VAL A 581 6.30 -24.26 -14.61
C VAL A 581 7.21 -23.43 -13.68
N ARG A 582 7.84 -24.08 -12.69
CA ARG A 582 8.53 -23.40 -11.57
C ARG A 582 9.99 -23.85 -11.50
N THR A 583 10.89 -22.89 -11.73
CA THR A 583 12.35 -23.10 -11.61
C THR A 583 12.83 -22.52 -10.28
N VAL A 584 13.08 -23.39 -9.29
CA VAL A 584 13.70 -22.99 -8.03
C VAL A 584 15.20 -22.77 -8.23
N ILE A 585 15.71 -21.64 -7.72
CA ILE A 585 17.12 -21.23 -7.83
C ILE A 585 17.64 -20.93 -6.42
N TYR A 586 18.44 -21.82 -5.85
CA TYR A 586 19.20 -21.50 -4.64
C TYR A 586 20.26 -20.44 -4.97
N LEU A 587 20.36 -19.40 -4.15
CA LEU A 587 21.35 -18.32 -4.33
C LEU A 587 22.76 -18.88 -4.11
N PRO A 588 23.65 -18.88 -5.12
CA PRO A 588 24.91 -19.58 -5.05
C PRO A 588 26.02 -18.64 -4.56
N ARG A 589 26.46 -18.83 -3.30
CA ARG A 589 27.65 -18.14 -2.74
C ARG A 589 28.97 -18.46 -3.46
N VAL A 590 29.00 -19.40 -4.40
CA VAL A 590 30.18 -19.79 -5.20
C VAL A 590 29.77 -20.04 -6.66
N ARG A 591 30.57 -19.57 -7.62
CA ARG A 591 30.44 -19.93 -9.05
C ARG A 591 31.76 -20.39 -9.67
N TYR A 592 31.65 -21.47 -10.43
CA TYR A 592 32.75 -22.07 -11.18
C TYR A 592 32.85 -21.50 -12.60
N SER A 593 33.88 -20.68 -12.87
CA SER A 593 34.24 -20.28 -14.23
C SER A 593 34.89 -21.46 -14.97
N ALA A 594 34.63 -21.61 -16.27
CA ALA A 594 35.30 -22.60 -17.12
C ALA A 594 36.22 -21.87 -18.09
N PRO A 595 37.49 -22.28 -18.26
CA PRO A 595 38.37 -21.62 -19.21
C PRO A 595 37.84 -21.79 -20.64
N HIS A 596 37.56 -20.67 -21.29
CA HIS A 596 37.37 -20.58 -22.73
C HIS A 596 38.11 -19.36 -23.25
N SER A 597 38.97 -19.60 -24.24
CA SER A 597 39.86 -18.61 -24.84
C SER A 597 39.09 -17.49 -25.53
N ASP A 598 39.52 -16.25 -25.26
CA ASP A 598 39.32 -15.05 -26.08
C ASP A 598 37.94 -14.86 -26.72
N ARG A 599 37.01 -14.28 -25.94
CA ARG A 599 36.05 -13.32 -26.48
C ARG A 599 36.02 -12.03 -25.67
N LEU A 600 36.76 -11.05 -26.22
CA LEU A 600 36.71 -9.62 -25.97
C LEU A 600 35.48 -9.13 -25.20
N ALA A 601 35.71 -8.48 -24.05
CA ALA A 601 34.71 -7.71 -23.34
C ALA A 601 34.37 -6.41 -24.10
N VAL A 602 33.49 -6.52 -25.10
CA VAL A 602 32.85 -5.39 -25.78
C VAL A 602 31.35 -5.49 -25.53
N GLY A 603 30.76 -4.42 -24.99
CA GLY A 603 29.39 -4.45 -24.49
C GLY A 603 28.33 -4.42 -25.60
N GLU A 604 27.57 -5.51 -25.75
CA GLU A 604 26.32 -5.52 -26.51
C GLU A 604 25.12 -5.93 -25.66
N LEU A 605 24.16 -5.01 -25.50
CA LEU A 605 22.87 -5.27 -24.89
C LEU A 605 21.91 -5.90 -25.92
N SER A 606 21.86 -7.24 -25.98
CA SER A 606 20.72 -7.98 -26.58
C SER A 606 20.51 -9.33 -25.89
N ALA A 607 19.42 -9.60 -25.17
CA ALA A 607 17.99 -9.54 -25.52
C ALA A 607 17.44 -10.83 -26.15
N GLY A 608 17.31 -11.88 -25.34
CA GLY A 608 16.21 -12.85 -25.49
C GLY A 608 14.98 -12.33 -24.73
N ARG A 609 13.93 -11.89 -25.43
CA ARG A 609 12.70 -11.33 -24.83
C ARG A 609 11.47 -12.15 -25.26
N PRO A 610 10.71 -12.76 -24.32
CA PRO A 610 9.39 -13.35 -24.59
C PRO A 610 8.33 -12.29 -24.92
N LYS A 611 7.17 -12.73 -25.42
CA LYS A 611 6.12 -11.87 -25.97
C LYS A 611 5.40 -11.07 -24.88
N HIS A 612 5.81 -9.82 -24.70
CA HIS A 612 5.07 -8.81 -23.92
C HIS A 612 4.52 -7.74 -24.86
N SER A 613 3.36 -7.18 -24.51
CA SER A 613 2.93 -5.89 -25.04
C SER A 613 3.82 -4.81 -24.44
N VAL A 614 4.66 -4.22 -25.27
CA VAL A 614 5.53 -3.11 -24.86
C VAL A 614 4.66 -1.87 -24.70
N ALA A 615 4.50 -1.37 -23.47
CA ALA A 615 3.84 -0.09 -23.22
C ALA A 615 4.59 1.07 -23.92
N PRO A 616 3.90 2.14 -24.35
CA PRO A 616 4.57 3.30 -24.92
C PRO A 616 5.51 3.94 -23.90
N HIS A 617 6.79 4.11 -24.26
CA HIS A 617 7.81 4.64 -23.35
C HIS A 617 8.93 5.37 -24.10
N LEU A 618 9.74 6.13 -23.36
CA LEU A 618 10.95 6.78 -23.84
C LEU A 618 12.18 5.89 -23.61
N ARG A 619 13.12 5.90 -24.55
CA ARG A 619 14.39 5.17 -24.48
C ARG A 619 15.54 6.11 -24.85
N ARG A 620 16.68 6.04 -24.15
CA ARG A 620 17.92 6.74 -24.55
C ARG A 620 18.34 6.35 -25.97
N ALA A 621 18.55 7.36 -26.83
CA ALA A 621 19.01 7.24 -28.21
C ALA A 621 19.50 8.62 -28.69
N GLY A 622 20.63 8.67 -29.40
CA GLY A 622 21.38 9.91 -29.67
C GLY A 622 20.52 11.09 -30.18
N THR A 623 19.60 10.86 -31.13
CA THR A 623 18.56 11.83 -31.48
C THR A 623 17.23 11.15 -31.84
N ALA A 624 16.10 11.79 -31.52
CA ALA A 624 14.78 11.37 -31.99
C ALA A 624 14.53 11.84 -33.43
N SER A 625 14.07 10.92 -34.29
CA SER A 625 13.57 11.26 -35.63
C SER A 625 12.31 12.13 -35.57
N ALA A 626 12.09 13.00 -36.55
CA ALA A 626 10.91 13.87 -36.59
C ALA A 626 9.58 13.07 -36.53
N ALA A 627 9.53 11.92 -37.19
CA ALA A 627 8.40 10.99 -37.14
C ALA A 627 8.13 10.45 -35.72
N GLN A 628 9.18 10.16 -34.93
CA GLN A 628 9.00 9.72 -33.53
C GLN A 628 8.57 10.86 -32.60
N ARG A 629 9.07 12.09 -32.81
CA ARG A 629 8.61 13.29 -32.07
C ARG A 629 7.11 13.52 -32.29
N PHE A 630 6.66 13.48 -33.55
CA PHE A 630 5.25 13.55 -33.93
C PHE A 630 4.40 12.41 -33.34
N LEU A 631 4.94 11.18 -33.33
CA LEU A 631 4.23 10.05 -32.73
C LEU A 631 4.10 10.19 -31.21
N ALA A 632 5.15 10.63 -30.50
CA ALA A 632 5.12 10.80 -29.04
C ALA A 632 4.10 11.86 -28.59
N GLN A 633 4.06 12.99 -29.30
CA GLN A 633 3.08 14.06 -29.08
C GLN A 633 1.64 13.53 -29.17
N ARG A 634 1.37 12.59 -30.09
CA ARG A 634 0.06 11.94 -30.25
C ARG A 634 -0.29 10.93 -29.14
N TYR A 635 0.68 10.51 -28.32
CA TYR A 635 0.48 9.74 -27.08
C TYR A 635 0.67 10.60 -25.82
N GLY A 636 0.76 11.93 -25.94
CA GLY A 636 0.95 12.85 -24.80
C GLY A 636 2.36 12.86 -24.19
N MET A 637 3.35 12.23 -24.83
CA MET A 637 4.75 12.20 -24.37
C MET A 637 5.60 13.27 -25.03
N HIS A 638 6.26 14.08 -24.22
CA HIS A 638 7.40 14.89 -24.64
C HIS A 638 8.64 13.99 -24.83
N ILE A 639 9.58 14.36 -25.71
CA ILE A 639 10.86 13.64 -25.86
C ILE A 639 12.02 14.59 -25.53
N PRO A 640 12.74 14.39 -24.41
CA PRO A 640 13.96 15.11 -24.11
C PRO A 640 15.09 14.84 -25.11
N GLU A 641 16.10 15.71 -25.15
CA GLU A 641 17.31 15.47 -25.94
C GLU A 641 18.06 14.22 -25.46
N GLY A 642 18.65 13.46 -26.38
CA GLY A 642 19.25 12.15 -26.09
C GLY A 642 18.25 11.01 -25.83
N PHE A 643 16.95 11.22 -26.03
CA PHE A 643 15.91 10.18 -25.97
C PHE A 643 15.17 10.03 -27.30
N THR A 644 14.42 8.93 -27.44
CA THR A 644 13.45 8.70 -28.51
C THR A 644 12.25 7.89 -28.02
N PHE A 645 11.14 7.92 -28.77
CA PHE A 645 9.87 7.30 -28.39
C PHE A 645 9.69 5.90 -29.01
N VAL A 646 9.27 4.95 -28.18
CA VAL A 646 8.96 3.57 -28.56
C VAL A 646 7.44 3.40 -28.57
N ARG A 647 6.86 3.21 -29.77
CA ARG A 647 5.43 2.93 -29.96
C ARG A 647 5.06 1.55 -29.34
N PRO A 648 3.80 1.35 -28.92
CA PRO A 648 3.38 0.07 -28.41
C PRO A 648 3.40 -1.02 -29.50
N HIS A 649 3.87 -2.21 -29.13
CA HIS A 649 3.96 -3.38 -30.00
C HIS A 649 4.18 -4.67 -29.19
N GLU A 650 3.76 -5.82 -29.72
CA GLU A 650 4.14 -7.12 -29.18
C GLU A 650 5.48 -7.62 -29.77
N ARG A 651 6.27 -8.38 -28.99
CA ARG A 651 7.57 -8.88 -29.47
C ARG A 651 8.02 -10.20 -28.80
N GLY A 652 7.88 -11.32 -29.50
CA GLY A 652 8.35 -12.65 -29.07
C GLY A 652 7.54 -13.80 -29.67
N HIS A 653 8.08 -15.02 -29.66
CA HIS A 653 7.42 -16.23 -30.18
C HIS A 653 7.80 -17.48 -29.36
N ALA A 654 6.79 -18.23 -28.90
CA ALA A 654 6.79 -19.62 -28.41
C ALA A 654 8.07 -20.18 -27.74
N GLY A 655 8.08 -20.26 -26.40
CA GLY A 655 9.08 -21.09 -25.69
C GLY A 655 9.13 -21.03 -24.17
N ASP A 656 8.92 -19.85 -23.56
CA ASP A 656 9.31 -19.59 -22.15
C ASP A 656 8.14 -19.21 -21.21
N GLU A 657 6.88 -19.50 -21.58
CA GLU A 657 5.69 -19.16 -20.77
C GLU A 657 5.52 -20.02 -19.48
N GLU A 658 6.46 -20.92 -19.19
CA GLU A 658 6.42 -21.84 -18.05
C GLU A 658 7.67 -21.74 -17.14
N ARG A 659 8.18 -20.55 -16.82
CA ARG A 659 9.31 -20.40 -15.86
C ARG A 659 9.19 -19.23 -14.88
N ILE A 660 8.33 -19.40 -13.89
CA ILE A 660 8.42 -18.63 -12.64
C ILE A 660 9.76 -19.02 -11.97
N ARG A 661 10.65 -18.05 -11.76
CA ARG A 661 11.91 -18.24 -11.03
C ARG A 661 11.69 -17.88 -9.56
N ILE A 662 11.80 -18.86 -8.68
CA ILE A 662 11.69 -18.67 -7.23
C ILE A 662 13.10 -18.84 -6.65
N TYR A 663 13.62 -17.79 -6.03
CA TYR A 663 14.95 -17.82 -5.42
C TYR A 663 14.89 -18.35 -3.98
N ARG A 664 15.98 -18.94 -3.46
CA ARG A 664 16.10 -19.39 -2.07
C ARG A 664 17.47 -18.99 -1.50
N SER A 665 17.49 -18.15 -0.47
CA SER A 665 18.72 -17.89 0.31
C SER A 665 18.88 -18.98 1.38
N ARG A 666 20.04 -19.67 1.36
CA ARG A 666 20.42 -20.61 2.43
C ARG A 666 20.78 -19.88 3.72
N SER A 667 21.36 -18.68 3.65
CA SER A 667 21.76 -17.93 4.85
C SER A 667 20.54 -17.36 5.58
N ALA A 668 19.65 -16.63 4.89
CA ALA A 668 18.45 -16.07 5.51
C ALA A 668 17.52 -17.15 6.05
N SER A 669 17.46 -18.32 5.39
CA SER A 669 16.79 -19.50 5.95
C SER A 669 17.43 -19.92 7.26
N ARG A 670 18.76 -20.10 7.33
CA ARG A 670 19.44 -20.47 8.57
C ARG A 670 19.22 -19.46 9.70
N MET A 671 19.24 -18.16 9.43
CA MET A 671 19.02 -17.13 10.47
C MET A 671 17.64 -17.25 11.13
N ILE A 672 16.60 -17.58 10.37
CA ILE A 672 15.24 -17.86 10.88
C ILE A 672 15.19 -19.08 11.85
N PHE A 673 16.22 -19.95 11.87
CA PHE A 673 16.24 -21.18 12.71
C PHE A 673 17.39 -21.28 13.70
N ASP A 674 18.49 -20.58 13.44
CA ASP A 674 19.75 -20.68 14.17
C ASP A 674 20.09 -19.35 14.89
N GLU A 675 19.34 -18.25 14.68
CA GLU A 675 19.55 -16.92 15.32
C GLU A 675 18.27 -16.31 15.94
N VAL A 676 17.08 -16.92 15.76
CA VAL A 676 15.79 -16.46 16.31
C VAL A 676 15.24 -17.50 17.27
N SER A 677 15.39 -17.26 18.58
CA SER A 677 15.03 -18.19 19.66
C SER A 677 13.58 -18.66 19.63
N THR A 678 12.67 -17.79 19.17
CA THR A 678 11.23 -18.01 19.13
C THR A 678 10.63 -17.61 17.78
N ALA A 679 11.14 -18.21 16.69
CA ALA A 679 10.60 -18.03 15.35
C ALA A 679 9.09 -18.38 15.27
N PRO A 680 8.26 -17.63 14.51
CA PRO A 680 6.82 -17.86 14.45
C PRO A 680 6.45 -19.25 13.92
N ALA A 681 5.34 -19.81 14.40
CA ALA A 681 4.84 -21.11 13.94
C ALA A 681 4.61 -21.11 12.41
N GLY A 682 5.12 -22.14 11.73
CA GLY A 682 5.08 -22.22 10.26
C GLY A 682 6.26 -21.55 9.53
N SER A 683 7.16 -20.85 10.22
CA SER A 683 8.35 -20.21 9.61
C SER A 683 9.40 -21.20 9.07
N ARG A 684 9.15 -22.51 9.07
CA ARG A 684 10.05 -23.54 8.53
C ARG A 684 9.64 -23.96 7.11
N PRO A 685 10.41 -23.65 6.06
CA PRO A 685 10.22 -24.26 4.76
C PRO A 685 10.45 -25.77 4.84
N ALA A 686 9.51 -26.57 4.35
CA ALA A 686 9.57 -28.03 4.40
C ALA A 686 10.85 -28.67 3.80
N TRP A 687 11.59 -27.93 2.95
CA TRP A 687 12.88 -28.40 2.43
C TRP A 687 14.04 -28.32 3.44
N PHE A 688 13.94 -27.45 4.45
CA PHE A 688 14.97 -27.26 5.48
C PHE A 688 14.87 -28.32 6.57
N ASP A 689 13.66 -28.59 7.08
CA ASP A 689 13.42 -29.71 7.99
C ASP A 689 13.83 -31.03 7.33
N PHE A 690 13.49 -31.25 6.05
CA PHE A 690 13.93 -32.44 5.31
C PHE A 690 15.45 -32.61 5.24
N GLU A 691 16.24 -31.53 5.12
CA GLU A 691 17.71 -31.62 5.14
C GLU A 691 18.22 -32.02 6.54
N LYS A 692 17.65 -31.44 7.62
CA LYS A 692 17.95 -31.82 9.01
C LYS A 692 17.46 -33.25 9.35
N ASP A 693 16.36 -33.72 8.77
CA ASP A 693 15.83 -35.07 8.99
C ASP A 693 16.59 -36.15 8.20
N CYS A 694 17.09 -35.85 7.00
CA CYS A 694 18.03 -36.73 6.30
C CYS A 694 19.31 -36.95 7.13
N LEU A 695 19.85 -35.89 7.73
CA LEU A 695 20.99 -35.97 8.65
C LEU A 695 20.69 -36.84 9.88
N ARG A 696 19.51 -36.66 10.51
CA ARG A 696 19.06 -37.47 11.66
C ARG A 696 18.90 -38.95 11.31
N LEU A 697 18.31 -39.24 10.14
CA LEU A 697 18.09 -40.59 9.64
C LEU A 697 19.41 -41.36 9.43
N LEU A 698 20.39 -40.76 8.75
CA LEU A 698 21.70 -41.39 8.56
C LEU A 698 22.41 -41.61 9.90
N THR A 699 22.38 -40.61 10.79
CA THR A 699 22.99 -40.70 12.14
C THR A 699 22.37 -41.82 12.98
N ARG A 700 21.04 -41.98 12.97
CA ARG A 700 20.33 -43.08 13.67
C ARG A 700 20.67 -44.47 13.12
N ARG A 701 21.05 -44.57 11.84
CA ARG A 701 21.43 -45.83 11.17
C ARG A 701 22.89 -46.25 11.43
N GLY A 702 23.56 -45.66 12.44
CA GLY A 702 24.98 -45.92 12.73
C GLY A 702 25.95 -45.32 11.71
N LEU A 703 25.46 -44.51 10.76
CA LEU A 703 26.31 -43.85 9.77
C LEU A 703 26.76 -42.50 10.34
N ARG A 704 28.01 -42.44 10.81
CA ARG A 704 28.64 -41.20 11.29
C ARG A 704 28.80 -40.25 10.11
N VAL A 705 27.96 -39.23 10.03
CA VAL A 705 28.05 -38.20 8.99
C VAL A 705 29.34 -37.40 9.18
N VAL A 706 30.21 -37.45 8.17
CA VAL A 706 31.54 -36.81 8.18
C VAL A 706 31.48 -35.42 7.56
N HIS A 707 30.56 -35.21 6.61
CA HIS A 707 30.34 -33.90 6.01
C HIS A 707 28.86 -33.68 5.65
N GLN A 708 28.23 -32.69 6.28
CA GLN A 708 27.09 -31.98 5.68
C GLN A 708 27.65 -30.90 4.76
N SER A 709 27.14 -30.80 3.52
CA SER A 709 27.73 -29.96 2.47
C SER A 709 27.48 -28.46 2.66
N ALA A 710 28.15 -27.89 3.67
CA ALA A 710 28.27 -26.46 3.93
C ALA A 710 29.61 -25.89 3.42
N ASN A 711 30.57 -26.72 3.01
CA ASN A 711 31.94 -26.29 2.72
C ASN A 711 32.28 -26.25 1.22
N ARG A 712 31.92 -25.12 0.60
CA ARG A 712 32.69 -24.40 -0.44
C ARG A 712 33.00 -25.02 -1.81
N ASP A 713 32.98 -26.34 -2.00
CA ASP A 713 33.16 -26.94 -3.34
C ASP A 713 31.99 -27.85 -3.74
N GLY A 714 31.50 -27.64 -4.97
CA GLY A 714 30.20 -28.11 -5.43
C GLY A 714 30.23 -29.51 -6.02
N ASP A 715 30.24 -30.53 -5.16
CA ASP A 715 30.33 -31.96 -5.49
C ASP A 715 29.11 -32.53 -6.21
N GLY A 716 28.91 -32.15 -7.47
CA GLY A 716 28.41 -33.00 -8.57
C GLY A 716 26.99 -33.59 -8.51
N GLY A 717 26.31 -33.56 -7.36
CA GLY A 717 25.11 -34.34 -7.06
C GLY A 717 25.07 -34.94 -5.64
N VAL A 718 26.06 -34.71 -4.77
CA VAL A 718 26.05 -35.16 -3.37
C VAL A 718 25.46 -34.08 -2.46
N ASP A 719 24.68 -34.51 -1.46
CA ASP A 719 24.15 -33.62 -0.41
C ASP A 719 24.76 -33.94 0.98
N LEU A 720 25.06 -35.21 1.31
CA LEU A 720 25.71 -35.65 2.57
C LEU A 720 26.78 -36.75 2.34
N TYR A 721 27.86 -36.72 3.13
CA TYR A 721 28.88 -37.78 3.21
C TYR A 721 28.90 -38.43 4.60
N ALA A 722 28.85 -39.76 4.67
CA ALA A 722 28.86 -40.53 5.92
C ALA A 722 29.79 -41.74 5.87
N VAL A 723 30.14 -42.29 7.03
CA VAL A 723 30.96 -43.50 7.18
C VAL A 723 30.32 -44.43 8.20
N GLY A 724 30.17 -45.71 7.85
CA GLY A 724 29.66 -46.76 8.75
C GLY A 724 30.70 -47.26 9.76
N GLU A 725 30.26 -48.06 10.73
CA GLU A 725 31.15 -48.66 11.75
C GLU A 725 32.15 -49.67 11.15
N ASP A 726 31.81 -50.25 10.00
CA ASP A 726 32.66 -51.07 9.13
C ASP A 726 33.69 -50.25 8.32
N ASN A 727 33.74 -48.93 8.55
CA ASN A 727 34.51 -47.95 7.78
C ASN A 727 34.13 -47.88 6.29
N GLN A 728 32.93 -48.32 5.91
CA GLN A 728 32.37 -48.15 4.57
C GLN A 728 31.94 -46.69 4.35
N SER A 729 32.46 -46.05 3.31
CA SER A 729 32.02 -44.73 2.86
C SER A 729 30.62 -44.78 2.23
N TRP A 730 29.79 -43.79 2.56
CA TRP A 730 28.44 -43.60 2.03
C TRP A 730 28.26 -42.18 1.51
N ILE A 731 27.61 -42.05 0.36
CA ILE A 731 27.39 -40.80 -0.36
C ILE A 731 25.89 -40.69 -0.63
N ALA A 732 25.23 -39.70 -0.02
CA ALA A 732 23.79 -39.55 -0.08
C ALA A 732 23.36 -38.31 -0.89
N GLN A 733 22.30 -38.47 -1.68
CA GLN A 733 21.63 -37.40 -2.40
C GLN A 733 20.18 -37.26 -1.92
N CYS A 734 19.80 -36.05 -1.52
CA CYS A 734 18.53 -35.73 -0.85
C CYS A 734 17.67 -34.83 -1.74
N LYS A 735 16.40 -35.17 -1.99
CA LYS A 735 15.52 -34.44 -2.92
C LYS A 735 14.12 -34.22 -2.34
N CYS A 736 13.91 -33.07 -1.71
CA CYS A 736 12.60 -32.58 -1.27
C CYS A 736 11.74 -32.17 -2.48
N TRP A 737 10.99 -33.11 -3.06
CA TRP A 737 10.08 -32.90 -4.20
C TRP A 737 8.63 -33.16 -3.76
N ALA A 738 7.67 -32.50 -4.41
CA ALA A 738 6.24 -32.73 -4.15
C ALA A 738 5.85 -34.19 -4.49
N GLN A 739 4.98 -34.81 -3.69
CA GLN A 739 4.63 -36.25 -3.75
C GLN A 739 4.16 -36.74 -5.14
N HIS A 740 3.56 -35.86 -5.95
CA HIS A 740 3.09 -36.20 -7.31
C HIS A 740 4.21 -36.25 -8.36
N ARG A 741 5.44 -35.83 -8.02
CA ARG A 741 6.57 -35.69 -8.94
C ARG A 741 7.63 -36.74 -8.64
N THR A 742 7.60 -37.85 -9.38
CA THR A 742 8.49 -38.99 -9.17
C THR A 742 9.96 -38.69 -9.53
N VAL A 743 10.88 -39.30 -8.79
CA VAL A 743 12.31 -39.26 -9.08
C VAL A 743 12.64 -40.19 -10.25
N GLY A 744 13.28 -39.63 -11.28
CA GLY A 744 13.66 -40.31 -12.51
C GLY A 744 15.06 -40.96 -12.46
N PRO A 745 15.35 -41.93 -13.35
CA PRO A 745 16.63 -42.64 -13.37
C PRO A 745 17.83 -41.75 -13.76
N GLU A 746 17.60 -40.53 -14.26
CA GLU A 746 18.70 -39.57 -14.47
C GLU A 746 19.33 -39.11 -13.15
N VAL A 747 18.56 -39.07 -12.06
CA VAL A 747 19.03 -38.68 -10.72
C VAL A 747 19.93 -39.78 -10.14
N VAL A 748 19.52 -41.04 -10.31
CA VAL A 748 20.32 -42.23 -9.93
C VAL A 748 21.67 -42.26 -10.66
N ARG A 749 21.67 -41.98 -11.97
CA ARG A 749 22.89 -41.89 -12.79
C ARG A 749 23.76 -40.67 -12.48
N GLU A 750 23.17 -39.60 -11.93
CA GLU A 750 23.90 -38.42 -11.47
C GLU A 750 24.65 -38.71 -10.16
N LEU A 751 24.01 -39.36 -9.19
CA LEU A 751 24.68 -39.85 -7.99
C LEU A 751 25.78 -40.89 -8.32
N TYR A 752 25.53 -41.81 -9.27
CA TYR A 752 26.58 -42.75 -9.72
C TYR A 752 27.79 -42.04 -10.33
N GLY A 753 27.56 -40.99 -11.13
CA GLY A 753 28.63 -40.15 -11.66
C GLY A 753 29.40 -39.39 -10.57
N ALA A 754 28.74 -38.98 -9.48
CA ALA A 754 29.37 -38.33 -8.34
C ALA A 754 30.20 -39.31 -7.48
N ILE A 755 29.67 -40.50 -7.18
CA ILE A 755 30.38 -41.56 -6.45
C ILE A 755 31.63 -41.99 -7.23
N ALA A 756 31.51 -42.26 -8.54
CA ALA A 756 32.64 -42.62 -9.38
C ALA A 756 33.71 -41.50 -9.54
N LEU A 757 33.38 -40.26 -9.17
CA LEU A 757 34.32 -39.14 -9.10
C LEU A 757 34.98 -39.05 -7.72
N ALA A 758 34.22 -39.23 -6.64
CA ALA A 758 34.71 -39.22 -5.26
C ALA A 758 35.65 -40.41 -4.96
N ASP A 759 35.33 -41.60 -5.47
CA ASP A 759 36.13 -42.82 -5.32
C ASP A 759 37.40 -42.83 -6.20
N LYS A 760 37.68 -41.76 -6.96
CA LYS A 760 38.73 -41.76 -7.99
C LYS A 760 40.14 -41.78 -7.40
N GLY A 761 40.66 -42.99 -7.20
CA GLY A 761 41.96 -43.24 -6.55
C GLY A 761 41.84 -43.78 -5.12
N ALA A 762 40.61 -43.99 -4.63
CA ALA A 762 40.36 -44.67 -3.37
C ALA A 762 40.60 -46.19 -3.50
N SER A 763 40.97 -46.82 -2.38
CA SER A 763 41.17 -48.27 -2.26
C SER A 763 39.87 -49.06 -1.98
N SER A 764 38.77 -48.36 -1.68
CA SER A 764 37.42 -48.88 -1.54
C SER A 764 36.44 -48.04 -2.35
N LYS A 765 35.25 -48.58 -2.66
CA LYS A 765 34.17 -47.84 -3.32
C LYS A 765 33.14 -47.38 -2.31
N SER A 766 32.58 -46.20 -2.50
CA SER A 766 31.48 -45.67 -1.69
C SER A 766 30.13 -46.25 -2.11
N ARG A 767 29.19 -46.37 -1.17
CA ARG A 767 27.80 -46.79 -1.44
C ARG A 767 26.88 -45.58 -1.58
N GLY A 768 25.90 -45.67 -2.47
CA GLY A 768 24.93 -44.59 -2.73
C GLY A 768 23.64 -44.72 -1.93
N ILE A 769 23.11 -43.59 -1.44
CA ILE A 769 21.76 -43.46 -0.87
C ILE A 769 21.02 -42.34 -1.60
N LEU A 770 19.76 -42.56 -1.96
CA LEU A 770 18.86 -41.52 -2.46
C LEU A 770 17.67 -41.38 -1.52
N ILE A 771 17.46 -40.18 -1.00
CA ILE A 771 16.39 -39.86 -0.04
C ILE A 771 15.46 -38.82 -0.67
N THR A 772 14.14 -39.02 -0.61
CA THR A 772 13.16 -38.07 -1.16
C THR A 772 11.83 -38.07 -0.40
N THR A 773 11.17 -36.90 -0.37
CA THR A 773 9.78 -36.72 0.09
C THR A 773 8.72 -37.17 -0.93
N SER A 774 9.15 -37.74 -2.06
CA SER A 774 8.32 -38.19 -3.17
C SER A 774 8.57 -39.68 -3.45
N ARG A 775 8.11 -40.22 -4.59
CA ARG A 775 8.31 -41.62 -4.98
C ARG A 775 9.38 -41.78 -6.05
N PHE A 776 10.01 -42.95 -6.14
CA PHE A 776 10.85 -43.31 -7.29
C PHE A 776 10.02 -43.86 -8.45
N SER A 777 10.45 -43.59 -9.68
CA SER A 777 9.93 -44.26 -10.88
C SER A 777 10.45 -45.69 -10.99
N ALA A 778 9.74 -46.58 -11.68
CA ALA A 778 10.17 -47.97 -11.88
C ALA A 778 11.57 -48.06 -12.51
N ASP A 779 11.86 -47.23 -13.52
CA ASP A 779 13.19 -47.14 -14.14
C ASP A 779 14.27 -46.69 -13.14
N ALA A 780 13.94 -45.79 -12.19
CA ALA A 780 14.87 -45.36 -11.16
C ALA A 780 15.15 -46.47 -10.15
N ILE A 781 14.14 -47.25 -9.76
CA ILE A 781 14.28 -48.43 -8.89
C ILE A 781 15.17 -49.48 -9.58
N ALA A 782 14.92 -49.79 -10.85
CA ALA A 782 15.74 -50.72 -11.62
C ALA A 782 17.19 -50.23 -11.77
N THR A 783 17.40 -48.94 -12.08
CA THR A 783 18.74 -48.34 -12.21
C THR A 783 19.48 -48.29 -10.86
N ALA A 784 18.77 -48.12 -9.74
CA ALA A 784 19.37 -48.11 -8.40
C ALA A 784 19.79 -49.52 -7.97
N ALA A 785 18.99 -50.53 -8.29
CA ALA A 785 19.34 -51.93 -8.08
C ALA A 785 20.58 -52.34 -8.89
N GLU A 786 20.70 -51.88 -10.14
CA GLU A 786 21.88 -52.09 -11.00
C GLU A 786 23.18 -51.53 -10.37
N PHE A 787 23.10 -50.41 -9.64
CA PHE A 787 24.24 -49.78 -8.98
C PHE A 787 24.37 -50.11 -7.48
N GLY A 788 23.48 -50.92 -6.91
CA GLY A 788 23.49 -51.29 -5.49
C GLY A 788 23.17 -50.14 -4.53
N PHE A 789 22.42 -49.13 -4.98
CA PHE A 789 22.07 -47.94 -4.19
C PHE A 789 20.82 -48.18 -3.35
N GLU A 790 20.80 -47.62 -2.15
CA GLU A 790 19.60 -47.60 -1.32
C GLU A 790 18.67 -46.46 -1.75
N LEU A 791 17.36 -46.76 -1.82
CA LEU A 791 16.30 -45.80 -2.11
C LEU A 791 15.39 -45.65 -0.89
N ILE A 792 15.23 -44.42 -0.42
CA ILE A 792 14.36 -44.05 0.70
C ILE A 792 13.37 -43.00 0.17
N ASP A 793 12.11 -43.40 0.06
CA ASP A 793 11.04 -42.61 -0.56
C ASP A 793 10.08 -42.00 0.47
N GLY A 794 9.09 -41.23 0.03
CA GLY A 794 8.16 -40.51 0.90
C GLY A 794 7.23 -41.37 1.76
N GLU A 795 7.17 -42.69 1.56
CA GLU A 795 6.50 -43.63 2.48
C GLU A 795 7.47 -44.32 3.42
N LEU A 796 8.70 -44.64 2.96
CA LEU A 796 9.73 -45.28 3.78
C LEU A 796 10.48 -44.28 4.70
N PHE A 797 10.57 -43.01 4.30
CA PHE A 797 11.28 -41.97 5.05
C PHE A 797 10.64 -41.68 6.42
N PRO A 798 9.31 -41.55 6.57
CA PRO A 798 8.69 -41.36 7.87
C PRO A 798 8.84 -42.56 8.81
N SER A 799 8.69 -43.80 8.32
CA SER A 799 8.78 -44.99 9.19
C SER A 799 10.20 -45.18 9.74
N LEU A 800 11.22 -44.97 8.90
CA LEU A 800 12.62 -44.97 9.34
C LEU A 800 12.98 -43.80 10.28
N LEU A 801 12.08 -42.83 10.48
CA LEU A 801 12.18 -41.76 11.47
C LEU A 801 11.29 -41.98 12.71
N SER A 802 10.32 -42.91 12.68
CA SER A 802 9.49 -43.29 13.83
C SER A 802 9.97 -44.53 14.57
N ASP A 803 10.59 -45.48 13.86
CA ASP A 803 10.90 -46.81 14.41
C ASP A 803 12.16 -46.76 15.30
N GLY A 804 12.00 -46.30 16.55
CA GLY A 804 13.11 -46.19 17.51
C GLY A 804 12.83 -45.40 18.79
N ASP A 805 11.65 -45.59 19.40
CA ASP A 805 11.33 -45.24 20.80
C ASP A 805 11.23 -46.53 21.65
#